data_AF-A0A7I7NLM9-F1
#
_entry.id   AF-A0A7I7NLM9-F1
#
_cell.length_a   1.000
_cell.length_b   1.000
_cell.length_c   1.000
_cell.angle_alpha   90.00
_cell.angle_beta   90.00
_cell.angle_gamma   90.00
#
_symmetry.space_group_name_H-M   'P 1'
#
loop_
_entity.id
_entity.type
_entity.pdbx_description
1 polymer ?
#
loop_
_entity_poly.entity_id
_entity_poly.type
_entity_poly.pdbx_seq_one_letter_code
_entity_poly.pdbx_strand_id
1 'polypeptide(L)'
;MSFVIAGPEAVTAAASNLAGIGSALTAANAAAALPTTAVVAAAADEVSAAVATVFGSHAQGYQSLSAQMSALHDRFVQTLAAGAASYAAAEAANASPLEQLLGLVNAPTQALFGRPLIGNGTNGADGTGAPGGPGGLLLGNGGNGGSGAAGQPGGAGGPAGLLGNGGIGGKGGDSVTGNGGAGGAGGSGGWLLGNGGTGGAGGAAGTGGVGGTGGVGGATGLIGNGGTGGFGGALGTGTAGGVGGTGGVGAVFGNGGFGGHGGLGGPTGGGGVGGMGGAGSFFGGGGVGGVGGDGAAGGNGGPGGFIGNGGIGGQGGAGAPGGNGGAGGTLFGDGGAGGQGGPALAGILGGLPGQGGNGGNANWFGSGGAGGQGGTGLTGANGQSPGPPAAPGNPGADNTGTGAQTGGNGDPGADGTAATNESGGTGGKGGLGQSTDGFDGTGGNGGDGGKAGTDGGSGGSGGAGGTGQTDGSNGGKATGGNGGQAQSGSTNGGDGGDGGAGGLGNNTGSGDAVGGNGANGGAASTAVGANGQNGGTGGAGGNGGRGGMFVGNGGAGGAGGIGGTGGAGAAGFSGGDGGAGGAAQSAGGAATGGNGGSAAAAGSIGGNGGIGGTGGVGGHGGAAGSFIGIGGAGGAGGVGGTGGVGGVGGAGGSGGAGGSATTTSSGIATGAAGNNGLVGLAGGTGGVGGAGGTTGGSGGAGGLIGWAGATGAAGAGGNGGMGGQGGAGGSGGDGGNAVGGAGSKGGTGGNFALGGQGGAGGAAGGPGGHAGNAGLLGVPGDPGKAGTTTIIP
;
A
#
# COMPACT_ATOMS: atom_id res chain seq x y z
N MET A 1 -47.15 -29.55 -17.56
CA MET A 1 -47.63 -28.48 -16.66
C MET A 1 -46.38 -27.73 -16.19
N SER A 2 -46.29 -26.42 -16.44
CA SER A 2 -45.18 -25.59 -15.95
C SER A 2 -45.36 -25.33 -14.45
N PHE A 3 -44.35 -25.64 -13.63
CA PHE A 3 -44.36 -25.25 -12.23
C PHE A 3 -44.19 -23.74 -12.12
N VAL A 4 -45.14 -23.07 -11.47
CA VAL A 4 -45.04 -21.66 -11.10
C VAL A 4 -44.46 -21.62 -9.69
N ILE A 5 -43.29 -20.99 -9.51
CA ILE A 5 -42.69 -20.71 -8.20
C ILE A 5 -43.00 -19.24 -7.89
N ALA A 6 -43.72 -18.98 -6.79
CA ALA A 6 -43.95 -17.64 -6.26
C ALA A 6 -43.16 -17.50 -4.95
N GLY A 7 -42.61 -16.31 -4.67
CA GLY A 7 -41.95 -15.98 -3.40
C GLY A 7 -42.81 -15.02 -2.57
N PRO A 8 -43.67 -15.52 -1.65
CA PRO A 8 -44.65 -14.71 -0.93
C PRO A 8 -44.03 -13.58 -0.09
N GLU A 9 -42.83 -13.79 0.45
CA GLU A 9 -42.09 -12.81 1.27
C GLU A 9 -41.64 -11.62 0.42
N ALA A 10 -41.13 -11.88 -0.79
CA ALA A 10 -40.69 -10.84 -1.70
C ALA A 10 -41.87 -9.98 -2.20
N VAL A 11 -43.03 -10.61 -2.45
CA VAL A 11 -44.25 -9.91 -2.88
C VAL A 11 -44.85 -9.07 -1.74
N THR A 12 -44.81 -9.57 -0.51
CA THR A 12 -45.29 -8.84 0.68
C THR A 12 -44.41 -7.61 0.96
N ALA A 13 -43.08 -7.76 0.89
CA ALA A 13 -42.14 -6.65 1.03
C ALA A 13 -42.35 -5.58 -0.07
N ALA A 14 -42.59 -6.01 -1.32
CA ALA A 14 -42.90 -5.11 -2.41
C ALA A 14 -44.21 -4.34 -2.17
N ALA A 15 -45.26 -4.98 -1.65
CA ALA A 15 -46.53 -4.33 -1.32
C ALA A 15 -46.36 -3.28 -0.21
N SER A 16 -45.57 -3.57 0.84
CA SER A 16 -45.26 -2.60 1.91
C SER A 16 -44.46 -1.39 1.41
N ASN A 17 -43.44 -1.62 0.57
CA ASN A 17 -42.68 -0.54 -0.04
C ASN A 17 -43.57 0.33 -0.93
N LEU A 18 -44.46 -0.29 -1.70
CA LEU A 18 -45.39 0.42 -2.56
C LEU A 18 -46.42 1.22 -1.76
N ALA A 19 -46.91 0.71 -0.62
CA ALA A 19 -47.73 1.47 0.31
C ALA A 19 -47.00 2.70 0.86
N GLY A 20 -45.71 2.56 1.20
CA GLY A 20 -44.86 3.68 1.62
C GLY A 20 -44.71 4.76 0.55
N ILE A 21 -44.50 4.36 -0.71
CA ILE A 21 -44.48 5.28 -1.86
C ILE A 21 -45.82 6.00 -2.00
N GLY A 22 -46.94 5.28 -1.90
CA GLY A 22 -48.28 5.87 -1.97
C GLY A 22 -48.51 6.92 -0.89
N SER A 23 -48.15 6.62 0.37
CA SER A 23 -48.25 7.56 1.49
C SER A 23 -47.42 8.83 1.26
N ALA A 24 -46.18 8.68 0.79
CA ALA A 24 -45.30 9.80 0.48
C ALA A 24 -45.87 10.68 -0.65
N LEU A 25 -46.39 10.06 -1.71
CA LEU A 25 -46.98 10.77 -2.85
C LEU A 25 -48.23 11.56 -2.44
N THR A 26 -49.10 10.96 -1.63
CA THR A 26 -50.31 11.62 -1.11
C THR A 26 -49.96 12.79 -0.19
N ALA A 27 -48.96 12.63 0.70
CA ALA A 27 -48.48 13.71 1.55
C ALA A 27 -47.86 14.87 0.74
N ALA A 28 -47.06 14.56 -0.28
CA ALA A 28 -46.46 15.55 -1.16
C ALA A 28 -47.50 16.32 -1.97
N ASN A 29 -48.48 15.62 -2.58
CA ASN A 29 -49.56 16.25 -3.33
C ASN A 29 -50.44 17.14 -2.44
N ALA A 30 -50.70 16.73 -1.19
CA ALA A 30 -51.42 17.54 -0.22
C ALA A 30 -50.65 18.81 0.18
N ALA A 31 -49.34 18.69 0.45
CA ALA A 31 -48.50 19.85 0.79
C ALA A 31 -48.38 20.86 -0.37
N ALA A 32 -48.34 20.36 -1.61
CA ALA A 32 -48.26 21.20 -2.81
C ALA A 32 -49.59 21.86 -3.21
N ALA A 33 -50.73 21.43 -2.64
CA ALA A 33 -52.05 21.88 -3.07
C ALA A 33 -52.25 23.39 -2.90
N LEU A 34 -52.01 23.93 -1.70
CA LEU A 34 -52.18 25.37 -1.43
C LEU A 34 -51.24 26.26 -2.26
N PRO A 35 -49.90 26.04 -2.28
CA PRO A 35 -49.00 26.93 -3.01
C PRO A 35 -49.20 26.91 -4.54
N THR A 36 -49.74 25.83 -5.11
CA THR A 36 -49.97 25.72 -6.57
C THR A 36 -51.35 26.20 -6.99
N THR A 37 -52.37 26.11 -6.13
CA THR A 37 -53.74 26.56 -6.42
C THR A 37 -53.97 28.03 -6.09
N ALA A 38 -53.15 28.61 -5.21
CA ALA A 38 -53.26 29.99 -4.74
C ALA A 38 -52.22 30.94 -5.38
N VAL A 39 -51.81 30.68 -6.62
CA VAL A 39 -50.88 31.57 -7.36
C VAL A 39 -51.58 32.92 -7.57
N VAL A 40 -50.94 33.99 -7.11
CA VAL A 40 -51.44 35.36 -7.23
C VAL A 40 -50.86 36.01 -8.49
N ALA A 41 -51.64 36.89 -9.11
CA ALA A 41 -51.17 37.71 -10.24
C ALA A 41 -49.94 38.55 -9.83
N ALA A 42 -48.88 38.51 -10.64
CA ALA A 42 -47.64 39.24 -10.36
C ALA A 42 -47.80 40.77 -10.40
N ALA A 43 -48.75 41.27 -11.19
CA ALA A 43 -49.16 42.65 -11.26
C ALA A 43 -50.69 42.75 -11.50
N ALA A 44 -51.24 43.95 -11.41
CA ALA A 44 -52.68 44.20 -11.55
C ALA A 44 -53.20 44.12 -13.00
N ASP A 45 -52.35 43.72 -13.95
CA ASP A 45 -52.72 43.60 -15.36
C ASP A 45 -53.46 42.28 -15.64
N GLU A 46 -54.23 42.31 -16.71
CA GLU A 46 -55.11 41.20 -17.12
C GLU A 46 -54.32 39.97 -17.56
N VAL A 47 -53.08 40.12 -18.06
CA VAL A 47 -52.21 38.99 -18.43
C VAL A 47 -51.72 38.27 -17.18
N SER A 48 -51.26 39.01 -16.17
CA SER A 48 -50.87 38.44 -14.87
C SER A 48 -52.03 37.72 -14.19
N ALA A 49 -53.26 38.26 -14.26
CA ALA A 49 -54.46 37.63 -13.71
C ALA A 49 -54.89 36.37 -14.48
N ALA A 50 -54.83 36.40 -15.82
CA ALA A 50 -55.14 35.24 -16.66
C ALA A 50 -54.12 34.11 -16.44
N VAL A 51 -52.83 34.43 -16.35
CA VAL A 51 -51.76 33.47 -16.09
C VAL A 51 -51.93 32.81 -14.71
N ALA A 52 -52.22 33.59 -13.67
CA ALA A 52 -52.53 33.07 -12.34
C ALA A 52 -53.75 32.12 -12.35
N THR A 53 -54.79 32.47 -13.10
CA THR A 53 -56.01 31.64 -13.26
C THR A 53 -55.72 30.32 -13.99
N VAL A 54 -54.92 30.35 -15.07
CA VAL A 54 -54.51 29.13 -15.79
C VAL A 54 -53.77 28.20 -14.85
N PHE A 55 -52.78 28.69 -14.10
CA PHE A 55 -52.04 27.86 -13.15
C PHE A 55 -52.93 27.31 -12.02
N GLY A 56 -53.84 28.13 -11.47
CA GLY A 56 -54.79 27.69 -10.46
C GLY A 56 -55.73 26.58 -10.98
N SER A 57 -56.27 26.72 -12.19
CA SER A 57 -57.15 25.71 -12.80
C SER A 57 -56.41 24.40 -13.15
N HIS A 58 -55.17 24.50 -13.63
CA HIS A 58 -54.33 23.33 -13.92
C HIS A 58 -53.98 22.57 -12.63
N ALA A 59 -53.63 23.29 -11.56
CA ALA A 59 -53.36 22.70 -10.25
C ALA A 59 -54.58 21.95 -9.68
N GLN A 60 -55.79 22.51 -9.80
CA GLN A 60 -57.03 21.82 -9.41
C GLN A 60 -57.27 20.54 -10.23
N GLY A 61 -57.02 20.59 -11.54
CA GLY A 61 -57.07 19.40 -12.40
C GLY A 61 -56.10 18.31 -11.96
N TYR A 62 -54.86 18.69 -11.66
CA TYR A 62 -53.82 17.77 -11.17
C TYR A 62 -54.20 17.13 -9.81
N GLN A 63 -54.79 17.89 -8.88
CA GLN A 63 -55.22 17.36 -7.58
C GLN A 63 -56.32 16.29 -7.73
N SER A 64 -57.28 16.51 -8.65
CA SER A 64 -58.35 15.54 -8.92
C SER A 64 -57.84 14.22 -9.52
N LEU A 65 -56.82 14.30 -10.40
CA LEU A 65 -56.19 13.13 -10.99
C LEU A 65 -55.32 12.39 -9.97
N SER A 66 -54.60 13.13 -9.13
CA SER A 66 -53.76 12.56 -8.07
C SER A 66 -54.58 11.76 -7.06
N ALA A 67 -55.79 12.21 -6.72
CA ALA A 67 -56.72 11.46 -5.87
C ALA A 67 -57.19 10.14 -6.52
N GLN A 68 -57.49 10.15 -7.82
CA GLN A 68 -57.87 8.94 -8.56
C GLN A 68 -56.72 7.93 -8.65
N MET A 69 -55.50 8.41 -8.90
CA MET A 69 -54.30 7.57 -8.92
C MET A 69 -53.98 6.99 -7.55
N SER A 70 -54.16 7.73 -6.45
CA SER A 70 -54.02 7.20 -5.09
C SER A 70 -54.98 6.04 -4.84
N ALA A 71 -56.25 6.18 -5.22
CA ALA A 71 -57.24 5.12 -5.04
C ALA A 71 -56.92 3.85 -5.86
N LEU A 72 -56.41 4.02 -7.09
CA LEU A 72 -55.94 2.91 -7.92
C LEU A 72 -54.73 2.21 -7.28
N HIS A 73 -53.77 3.01 -6.80
CA HIS A 73 -52.56 2.53 -6.14
C HIS A 73 -52.90 1.74 -4.87
N ASP A 74 -53.81 2.23 -4.04
CA ASP A 74 -54.28 1.54 -2.83
C ASP A 74 -54.93 0.20 -3.18
N ARG A 75 -55.76 0.16 -4.23
CA ARG A 75 -56.39 -1.08 -4.71
C ARG A 75 -55.36 -2.08 -5.25
N PHE A 76 -54.34 -1.60 -5.95
CA PHE A 76 -53.25 -2.42 -6.46
C PHE A 76 -52.42 -3.05 -5.33
N VAL A 77 -52.00 -2.24 -4.36
CA VAL A 77 -51.29 -2.70 -3.15
C VAL A 77 -52.11 -3.72 -2.38
N GLN A 78 -53.41 -3.45 -2.19
CA GLN A 78 -54.33 -4.36 -1.49
C GLN A 78 -54.45 -5.71 -2.21
N THR A 79 -54.53 -5.69 -3.54
CA THR A 79 -54.65 -6.92 -4.36
C THR A 79 -53.35 -7.72 -4.34
N LEU A 80 -52.20 -7.04 -4.39
CA LEU A 80 -50.88 -7.66 -4.32
C LEU A 80 -50.65 -8.34 -2.96
N ALA A 81 -51.03 -7.67 -1.86
CA ALA A 81 -50.95 -8.22 -0.51
C ALA A 81 -51.89 -9.44 -0.34
N ALA A 82 -53.10 -9.39 -0.88
CA ALA A 82 -54.03 -10.51 -0.86
C ALA A 82 -53.52 -11.72 -1.68
N GLY A 83 -52.86 -11.47 -2.80
CA GLY A 83 -52.19 -12.51 -3.59
C GLY A 83 -51.07 -13.20 -2.83
N ALA A 84 -50.17 -12.43 -2.20
CA ALA A 84 -49.09 -12.98 -1.37
C ALA A 84 -49.62 -13.81 -0.20
N ALA A 85 -50.66 -13.31 0.50
CA ALA A 85 -51.31 -14.03 1.59
C ALA A 85 -51.95 -15.35 1.13
N SER A 86 -52.48 -15.40 -0.09
CA SER A 86 -53.08 -16.62 -0.65
C SER A 86 -52.03 -17.70 -0.95
N TYR A 87 -50.86 -17.31 -1.47
CA TYR A 87 -49.75 -18.23 -1.69
C TYR A 87 -49.13 -18.73 -0.38
N ALA A 88 -48.92 -17.84 0.59
CA ALA A 88 -48.45 -18.21 1.92
C ALA A 88 -49.45 -19.14 2.64
N ALA A 89 -50.76 -18.88 2.52
CA ALA A 89 -51.79 -19.75 3.06
C ALA A 89 -51.84 -21.13 2.36
N ALA A 90 -51.59 -21.19 1.06
CA ALA A 90 -51.49 -22.45 0.33
C ALA A 90 -50.28 -23.28 0.77
N GLU A 91 -49.13 -22.64 0.99
CA GLU A 91 -47.94 -23.30 1.54
C GLU A 91 -48.17 -23.79 2.97
N ALA A 92 -48.75 -22.96 3.84
CA ALA A 92 -49.10 -23.34 5.20
C ALA A 92 -50.14 -24.48 5.24
N ALA A 93 -51.15 -24.44 4.37
CA ALA A 93 -52.16 -25.49 4.28
C ALA A 93 -51.56 -26.82 3.80
N ASN A 94 -50.58 -26.78 2.89
CA ASN A 94 -49.86 -27.97 2.44
C ASN A 94 -48.86 -28.51 3.47
N ALA A 95 -48.31 -27.66 4.35
CA ALA A 95 -47.43 -28.07 5.44
C ALA A 95 -48.18 -28.60 6.68
N SER A 96 -49.37 -28.07 6.97
CA SER A 96 -50.09 -28.36 8.24
C SER A 96 -50.38 -29.84 8.50
N PRO A 97 -50.74 -30.70 7.52
CA PRO A 97 -50.94 -32.12 7.76
C PRO A 97 -49.64 -32.84 8.15
N LEU A 98 -48.50 -32.40 7.60
CA LEU A 98 -47.20 -32.99 7.89
C LEU A 98 -46.68 -32.55 9.27
N GLU A 99 -46.91 -31.30 9.67
CA GLU A 99 -46.60 -30.79 11.02
C GLU A 99 -47.42 -31.50 12.10
N GLN A 100 -48.72 -31.73 11.87
CA GLN A 100 -49.57 -32.48 12.79
C GLN A 100 -49.10 -33.93 12.97
N LEU A 101 -48.73 -34.60 11.87
CA LEU A 101 -48.20 -35.95 11.93
C LEU A 101 -46.86 -36.01 12.68
N LEU A 102 -45.97 -35.05 12.42
CA LEU A 102 -44.69 -34.95 13.12
C LEU A 102 -44.90 -34.67 14.62
N GLY A 103 -45.84 -33.81 14.97
CA GLY A 103 -46.26 -33.55 16.35
C GLY A 103 -46.78 -34.80 17.04
N LEU A 104 -47.63 -35.59 16.37
CA LEU A 104 -48.16 -36.84 16.90
C LEU A 104 -47.05 -37.89 17.13
N VAL A 105 -46.12 -38.03 16.18
CA VAL A 105 -44.96 -38.92 16.30
C VAL A 105 -44.04 -38.50 17.44
N ASN A 106 -43.89 -37.19 17.67
CA ASN A 106 -43.04 -36.64 18.71
C ASN A 106 -43.68 -36.58 20.10
N ALA A 107 -45.01 -36.59 20.21
CA ALA A 107 -45.72 -36.39 21.48
C ALA A 107 -45.28 -37.38 22.58
N PRO A 108 -45.11 -38.70 22.32
CA PRO A 108 -44.67 -39.64 23.36
C PRO A 108 -43.28 -39.34 23.90
N THR A 109 -42.32 -39.00 23.04
CA THR A 109 -40.94 -38.72 23.48
C THR A 109 -40.78 -37.33 24.07
N GLN A 110 -41.56 -36.35 23.60
CA GLN A 110 -41.63 -35.03 24.23
C GLN A 110 -42.16 -35.14 25.66
N ALA A 111 -43.19 -35.97 25.88
CA ALA A 111 -43.73 -36.20 27.22
C ALA A 111 -42.76 -36.99 28.14
N LEU A 112 -42.04 -37.98 27.60
CA LEU A 112 -41.21 -38.89 28.41
C LEU A 112 -39.79 -38.38 28.65
N PHE A 113 -39.20 -37.69 27.66
CA PHE A 113 -37.80 -37.27 27.66
C PHE A 113 -37.60 -35.76 27.46
N GLY A 114 -38.69 -34.98 27.34
CA GLY A 114 -38.62 -33.54 27.10
C GLY A 114 -38.02 -33.17 25.74
N ARG A 115 -38.02 -34.11 24.78
CA ARG A 115 -37.26 -33.99 23.52
C ARG A 115 -37.96 -34.72 22.37
N PRO A 116 -37.98 -34.15 21.14
CA PRO A 116 -38.68 -34.79 20.04
C PRO A 116 -37.96 -36.05 19.60
N LEU A 117 -38.69 -36.98 18.98
CA LEU A 117 -38.10 -38.17 18.36
C LEU A 117 -37.42 -37.77 17.05
N ILE A 118 -38.11 -36.95 16.25
CA ILE A 118 -37.68 -36.44 14.94
C ILE A 118 -37.87 -34.92 14.91
N GLY A 119 -36.83 -34.18 14.56
CA GLY A 119 -36.90 -32.73 14.40
C GLY A 119 -35.57 -32.07 14.74
N ASN A 120 -35.27 -30.94 14.11
CA ASN A 120 -34.07 -30.18 14.45
C ASN A 120 -34.23 -29.49 15.81
N GLY A 121 -33.10 -29.19 16.43
CA GLY A 121 -33.06 -28.38 17.65
C GLY A 121 -33.40 -26.93 17.34
N THR A 122 -34.06 -26.26 18.29
CA THR A 122 -34.38 -24.84 18.19
C THR A 122 -33.09 -24.01 18.21
N ASN A 123 -32.94 -23.06 17.29
CA ASN A 123 -31.79 -22.15 17.32
C ASN A 123 -31.86 -21.23 18.54
N GLY A 124 -30.70 -20.90 19.11
CA GLY A 124 -30.59 -19.83 20.10
C GLY A 124 -30.92 -18.48 19.46
N ALA A 125 -31.52 -17.58 20.24
CA ALA A 125 -31.86 -16.24 19.77
C ALA A 125 -30.60 -15.41 19.51
N ASP A 126 -30.54 -14.75 18.34
CA ASP A 126 -29.43 -13.88 17.98
C ASP A 126 -29.32 -12.65 18.90
N GLY A 127 -28.10 -12.17 19.09
CA GLY A 127 -27.77 -11.08 20.01
C GLY A 127 -27.93 -11.40 21.50
N THR A 128 -28.18 -12.66 21.89
CA THR A 128 -28.35 -13.06 23.29
C THR A 128 -27.26 -13.99 23.82
N GLY A 129 -26.51 -14.62 22.92
CA GLY A 129 -25.60 -15.71 23.28
C GLY A 129 -26.31 -16.99 23.74
N ALA A 130 -27.62 -17.13 23.48
CA ALA A 130 -28.39 -18.30 23.90
C ALA A 130 -27.90 -19.57 23.18
N PRO A 131 -27.79 -20.72 23.88
CA PRO A 131 -27.39 -21.97 23.26
C PRO A 131 -28.48 -22.50 22.32
N GLY A 132 -28.06 -23.24 21.30
CA GLY A 132 -28.94 -24.02 20.45
C GLY A 132 -29.51 -25.23 21.21
N GLY A 133 -30.79 -25.50 21.02
CA GLY A 133 -31.48 -26.65 21.57
C GLY A 133 -31.00 -27.96 20.93
N PRO A 134 -31.16 -29.09 21.63
CA PRO A 134 -30.77 -30.39 21.10
C PRO A 134 -31.70 -30.83 19.96
N GLY A 135 -31.15 -31.51 18.94
CA GLY A 135 -31.93 -32.18 17.90
C GLY A 135 -32.73 -33.38 18.43
N GLY A 136 -33.66 -33.90 17.64
CA GLY A 136 -34.49 -35.04 17.99
C GLY A 136 -33.67 -36.30 18.33
N LEU A 137 -34.22 -37.19 19.14
CA LEU A 137 -33.54 -38.37 19.66
C LEU A 137 -33.07 -39.32 18.55
N LEU A 138 -33.87 -39.51 17.49
CA LEU A 138 -33.52 -40.37 16.35
C LEU A 138 -32.94 -39.60 15.17
N LEU A 139 -33.65 -38.56 14.72
CA LEU A 139 -33.26 -37.79 13.55
C LEU A 139 -33.45 -36.30 13.80
N GLY A 140 -32.38 -35.55 13.66
CA GLY A 140 -32.42 -34.10 13.79
C GLY A 140 -31.06 -33.51 14.03
N ASN A 141 -30.77 -32.42 13.34
CA ASN A 141 -29.60 -31.62 13.61
C ASN A 141 -29.77 -30.87 14.93
N GLY A 142 -28.68 -30.58 15.62
CA GLY A 142 -28.71 -29.64 16.73
C GLY A 142 -29.03 -28.22 16.25
N GLY A 143 -29.67 -27.42 17.11
CA GLY A 143 -29.94 -26.02 16.81
C GLY A 143 -28.66 -25.18 16.82
N ASN A 144 -28.59 -24.14 16.01
CA ASN A 144 -27.46 -23.21 16.03
C ASN A 144 -27.47 -22.40 17.33
N GLY A 145 -26.30 -22.09 17.88
CA GLY A 145 -26.17 -21.13 18.97
C GLY A 145 -26.44 -19.71 18.47
N GLY A 146 -27.14 -18.92 19.27
CA GLY A 146 -27.41 -17.52 18.97
C GLY A 146 -26.14 -16.67 19.08
N SER A 147 -26.00 -15.67 18.21
CA SER A 147 -24.92 -14.68 18.32
C SER A 147 -24.92 -13.95 19.67
N GLY A 148 -23.75 -13.53 20.15
CA GLY A 148 -23.62 -12.75 21.39
C GLY A 148 -24.05 -11.29 21.23
N ALA A 149 -24.57 -10.68 22.30
CA ALA A 149 -24.70 -9.22 22.41
C ALA A 149 -23.32 -8.56 22.36
N ALA A 150 -23.25 -7.23 22.21
CA ALA A 150 -21.98 -6.52 22.13
C ALA A 150 -20.98 -6.91 23.24
N GLY A 151 -19.79 -7.41 22.86
CA GLY A 151 -18.75 -7.92 23.76
C GLY A 151 -19.07 -9.22 24.51
N GLN A 152 -20.25 -9.81 24.33
CA GLN A 152 -20.68 -11.04 24.99
C GLN A 152 -20.41 -12.29 24.13
N PRO A 153 -20.19 -13.45 24.75
CA PRO A 153 -19.94 -14.68 24.00
C PRO A 153 -21.15 -15.13 23.16
N GLY A 154 -20.87 -15.81 22.05
CA GLY A 154 -21.88 -16.52 21.28
C GLY A 154 -22.32 -17.81 21.97
N GLY A 155 -23.56 -18.23 21.73
CA GLY A 155 -24.11 -19.45 22.30
C GLY A 155 -23.51 -20.71 21.71
N ALA A 156 -23.42 -21.78 22.50
CA ALA A 156 -23.00 -23.08 21.96
C ALA A 156 -24.05 -23.64 20.99
N GLY A 157 -23.61 -24.35 19.96
CA GLY A 157 -24.48 -25.15 19.10
C GLY A 157 -25.05 -26.35 19.87
N GLY A 158 -26.29 -26.71 19.57
CA GLY A 158 -26.98 -27.84 20.18
C GLY A 158 -26.43 -29.18 19.68
N PRO A 159 -26.47 -30.24 20.51
CA PRO A 159 -26.10 -31.58 20.07
C PRO A 159 -27.21 -32.21 19.21
N ALA A 160 -26.82 -33.03 18.22
CA ALA A 160 -27.75 -33.93 17.53
C ALA A 160 -28.12 -35.16 18.39
N GLY A 161 -29.09 -35.96 17.94
CA GLY A 161 -29.46 -37.24 18.55
C GLY A 161 -28.67 -38.43 17.99
N LEU A 162 -29.36 -39.45 17.49
CA LEU A 162 -28.74 -40.61 16.86
C LEU A 162 -28.19 -40.28 15.46
N LEU A 163 -29.01 -39.63 14.63
CA LEU A 163 -28.68 -39.19 13.27
C LEU A 163 -28.86 -37.67 13.18
N GLY A 164 -27.84 -36.97 12.70
CA GLY A 164 -27.89 -35.53 12.48
C GLY A 164 -26.57 -34.85 12.77
N ASN A 165 -26.38 -33.66 12.22
CA ASN A 165 -25.20 -32.86 12.46
C ASN A 165 -25.37 -32.00 13.72
N GLY A 166 -24.28 -31.75 14.43
CA GLY A 166 -24.28 -30.80 15.53
C GLY A 166 -24.58 -29.38 15.03
N GLY A 167 -25.23 -28.59 15.88
CA GLY A 167 -25.52 -27.19 15.57
C GLY A 167 -24.27 -26.33 15.50
N ILE A 168 -24.29 -25.27 14.71
CA ILE A 168 -23.17 -24.33 14.61
C ILE A 168 -23.12 -23.49 15.88
N GLY A 169 -21.92 -23.21 16.40
CA GLY A 169 -21.73 -22.26 17.50
C GLY A 169 -22.00 -20.82 17.06
N GLY A 170 -22.65 -20.03 17.91
CA GLY A 170 -22.96 -18.63 17.65
C GLY A 170 -21.70 -17.76 17.60
N LYS A 171 -21.69 -16.72 16.76
CA LYS A 171 -20.60 -15.73 16.73
C LYS A 171 -20.56 -14.96 18.05
N GLY A 172 -19.37 -14.68 18.58
CA GLY A 172 -19.20 -13.73 19.68
C GLY A 172 -19.57 -12.31 19.27
N GLY A 173 -20.19 -11.55 20.15
CA GLY A 173 -20.62 -10.20 19.84
C GLY A 173 -19.45 -9.24 19.72
N ASP A 174 -19.50 -8.38 18.72
CA ASP A 174 -18.49 -7.36 18.50
C ASP A 174 -18.57 -6.28 19.60
N SER A 175 -17.44 -5.69 19.96
CA SER A 175 -17.36 -4.67 21.01
C SER A 175 -16.81 -3.36 20.47
N VAL A 176 -17.34 -2.23 20.93
CA VAL A 176 -16.90 -0.89 20.52
C VAL A 176 -15.89 -0.29 21.52
N THR A 177 -15.95 -0.70 22.79
CA THR A 177 -15.12 -0.14 23.90
C THR A 177 -14.40 -1.19 24.73
N GLY A 178 -14.29 -2.44 24.25
CA GLY A 178 -13.63 -3.51 24.98
C GLY A 178 -13.34 -4.74 24.12
N ASN A 179 -13.11 -5.87 24.78
CA ASN A 179 -12.81 -7.13 24.09
C ASN A 179 -14.01 -7.60 23.27
N GLY A 180 -13.73 -8.26 22.15
CA GLY A 180 -14.75 -8.99 21.41
C GLY A 180 -15.19 -10.22 22.18
N GLY A 181 -16.47 -10.58 22.09
CA GLY A 181 -17.00 -11.78 22.73
C GLY A 181 -16.40 -13.06 22.12
N ALA A 182 -16.24 -14.13 22.89
CA ALA A 182 -15.80 -15.41 22.35
C ALA A 182 -16.88 -16.03 21.44
N GLY A 183 -16.47 -16.74 20.40
CA GLY A 183 -17.37 -17.59 19.61
C GLY A 183 -17.84 -18.80 20.42
N GLY A 184 -19.10 -19.20 20.23
CA GLY A 184 -19.69 -20.38 20.85
C GLY A 184 -19.12 -21.67 20.29
N ALA A 185 -19.04 -22.72 21.10
CA ALA A 185 -18.61 -24.04 20.62
C ALA A 185 -19.64 -24.64 19.64
N GLY A 186 -19.17 -25.40 18.66
CA GLY A 186 -20.05 -26.23 17.82
C GLY A 186 -20.65 -27.40 18.60
N GLY A 187 -21.88 -27.76 18.28
CA GLY A 187 -22.58 -28.87 18.90
C GLY A 187 -22.05 -30.22 18.44
N SER A 188 -22.29 -31.28 19.23
CA SER A 188 -21.88 -32.61 18.83
C SER A 188 -22.75 -33.18 17.70
N GLY A 189 -22.14 -33.86 16.74
CA GLY A 189 -22.82 -34.68 15.75
C GLY A 189 -23.53 -35.87 16.36
N GLY A 190 -24.34 -36.55 15.55
CA GLY A 190 -25.17 -37.67 15.98
C GLY A 190 -24.32 -38.85 16.47
N TRP A 191 -24.87 -39.63 17.39
CA TRP A 191 -24.16 -40.78 17.97
C TRP A 191 -23.80 -41.82 16.90
N LEU A 192 -24.68 -42.09 15.93
CA LEU A 192 -24.42 -43.03 14.84
C LEU A 192 -23.84 -42.35 13.61
N LEU A 193 -24.52 -41.31 13.12
CA LEU A 193 -24.13 -40.59 11.91
C LEU A 193 -24.37 -39.09 12.04
N GLY A 194 -23.33 -38.32 11.75
CA GLY A 194 -23.42 -36.89 11.52
C GLY A 194 -22.18 -36.16 11.99
N ASN A 195 -21.87 -35.06 11.33
CA ASN A 195 -20.67 -34.28 11.64
C ASN A 195 -20.87 -33.43 12.89
N GLY A 196 -19.78 -33.12 13.57
CA GLY A 196 -19.77 -32.07 14.58
C GLY A 196 -20.07 -30.70 13.96
N GLY A 197 -20.76 -29.84 14.70
CA GLY A 197 -21.04 -28.47 14.29
C GLY A 197 -19.79 -27.62 14.28
N THR A 198 -19.71 -26.60 13.42
CA THR A 198 -18.57 -25.67 13.41
C THR A 198 -18.60 -24.77 14.64
N GLY A 199 -17.44 -24.40 15.17
CA GLY A 199 -17.34 -23.37 16.20
C GLY A 199 -17.67 -21.99 15.63
N GLY A 200 -18.29 -21.14 16.44
CA GLY A 200 -18.61 -19.76 16.09
C GLY A 200 -17.36 -18.89 16.02
N ALA A 201 -17.36 -17.87 15.16
CA ALA A 201 -16.26 -16.91 15.12
C ALA A 201 -16.24 -16.03 16.38
N GLY A 202 -15.06 -15.55 16.77
CA GLY A 202 -14.92 -14.52 17.78
C GLY A 202 -15.52 -13.18 17.33
N GLY A 203 -15.94 -12.38 18.29
CA GLY A 203 -16.36 -10.99 18.11
C GLY A 203 -15.15 -10.10 17.85
N ALA A 204 -15.33 -9.07 17.04
CA ALA A 204 -14.34 -8.02 16.87
C ALA A 204 -14.22 -7.19 18.17
N ALA A 205 -13.04 -6.67 18.45
CA ALA A 205 -12.82 -5.80 19.61
C ALA A 205 -12.89 -4.31 19.24
N GLY A 206 -13.11 -3.48 20.27
CA GLY A 206 -13.01 -2.03 20.18
C GLY A 206 -11.59 -1.52 20.41
N THR A 207 -11.40 -0.21 20.37
CA THR A 207 -10.10 0.42 20.69
C THR A 207 -9.59 -0.03 22.06
N GLY A 208 -8.38 -0.57 22.12
CA GLY A 208 -7.80 -1.06 23.38
C GLY A 208 -8.29 -2.44 23.85
N GLY A 209 -9.19 -3.11 23.12
CA GLY A 209 -9.69 -4.46 23.44
C GLY A 209 -9.05 -5.57 22.60
N VAL A 210 -9.04 -6.81 23.11
CA VAL A 210 -8.54 -7.99 22.37
C VAL A 210 -9.67 -8.65 21.60
N GLY A 211 -9.40 -9.08 20.36
CA GLY A 211 -10.36 -9.84 19.55
C GLY A 211 -10.86 -11.10 20.28
N GLY A 212 -12.14 -11.43 20.15
CA GLY A 212 -12.70 -12.61 20.80
C GLY A 212 -12.10 -13.90 20.26
N THR A 213 -11.94 -14.93 21.09
CA THR A 213 -11.45 -16.24 20.61
C THR A 213 -12.51 -16.91 19.74
N GLY A 214 -12.09 -17.66 18.72
CA GLY A 214 -12.97 -18.56 17.97
C GLY A 214 -13.45 -19.73 18.83
N GLY A 215 -14.67 -20.17 18.59
CA GLY A 215 -15.27 -21.32 19.26
C GLY A 215 -14.66 -22.64 18.80
N VAL A 216 -14.62 -23.63 19.68
CA VAL A 216 -14.14 -24.97 19.34
C VAL A 216 -15.16 -25.68 18.42
N GLY A 217 -14.69 -26.42 17.42
CA GLY A 217 -15.55 -27.27 16.60
C GLY A 217 -16.12 -28.45 17.40
N GLY A 218 -17.35 -28.85 17.10
CA GLY A 218 -18.04 -29.96 17.77
C GLY A 218 -17.43 -31.32 17.45
N ALA A 219 -17.49 -32.25 18.39
CA ALA A 219 -17.15 -33.65 18.17
C ALA A 219 -18.29 -34.41 17.48
N THR A 220 -18.11 -35.69 17.21
CA THR A 220 -19.13 -36.59 16.61
C THR A 220 -19.09 -37.99 17.26
N GLY A 221 -20.10 -38.82 17.00
CA GLY A 221 -20.27 -40.17 17.52
C GLY A 221 -19.47 -41.26 16.78
N LEU A 222 -20.13 -42.10 15.98
CA LEU A 222 -19.52 -43.27 15.31
C LEU A 222 -19.05 -42.97 13.87
N ILE A 223 -19.89 -42.32 13.07
CA ILE A 223 -19.59 -41.94 11.68
C ILE A 223 -19.80 -40.43 11.52
N GLY A 224 -18.75 -39.72 11.16
CA GLY A 224 -18.78 -38.28 10.98
C GLY A 224 -17.42 -37.64 11.20
N ASN A 225 -17.25 -36.45 10.66
CA ASN A 225 -16.07 -35.64 10.88
C ASN A 225 -16.31 -34.68 12.06
N GLY A 226 -15.23 -34.31 12.74
CA GLY A 226 -15.26 -33.21 13.70
C GLY A 226 -15.55 -31.89 12.99
N GLY A 227 -16.26 -30.99 13.67
CA GLY A 227 -16.55 -29.65 13.15
C GLY A 227 -15.30 -28.79 13.09
N THR A 228 -15.26 -27.81 12.19
CA THR A 228 -14.14 -26.85 12.17
C THR A 228 -14.19 -25.91 13.36
N GLY A 229 -13.03 -25.48 13.86
CA GLY A 229 -12.94 -24.38 14.82
C GLY A 229 -13.31 -23.05 14.17
N GLY A 230 -13.87 -22.14 14.97
CA GLY A 230 -14.23 -20.80 14.53
C GLY A 230 -13.03 -19.88 14.40
N PHE A 231 -13.12 -18.87 13.55
CA PHE A 231 -12.08 -17.85 13.43
C PHE A 231 -11.97 -17.01 14.70
N GLY A 232 -10.77 -16.59 15.05
CA GLY A 232 -10.55 -15.54 16.04
C GLY A 232 -11.07 -14.19 15.54
N GLY A 233 -11.59 -13.38 16.45
CA GLY A 233 -12.08 -12.04 16.18
C GLY A 233 -10.95 -11.09 15.80
N ALA A 234 -11.22 -10.21 14.84
CA ALA A 234 -10.34 -9.08 14.52
C ALA A 234 -10.41 -8.01 15.62
N LEU A 235 -9.64 -6.94 15.50
CA LEU A 235 -9.49 -5.93 16.54
C LEU A 235 -9.93 -4.52 16.16
N GLY A 236 -9.95 -3.67 17.18
CA GLY A 236 -9.83 -2.22 17.11
C GLY A 236 -8.38 -1.79 17.35
N THR A 237 -8.04 -0.55 16.99
CA THR A 237 -6.66 -0.04 16.93
C THR A 237 -5.84 -0.30 18.22
N GLY A 238 -4.65 -0.89 18.08
CA GLY A 238 -3.60 -0.92 19.12
C GLY A 238 -3.37 -2.23 19.91
N THR A 239 -4.15 -3.28 19.69
CA THR A 239 -4.17 -4.51 20.53
C THR A 239 -4.01 -5.80 19.74
N ALA A 240 -4.25 -6.97 20.37
CA ALA A 240 -4.06 -8.28 19.75
C ALA A 240 -5.34 -8.87 19.12
N GLY A 241 -5.17 -9.67 18.07
CA GLY A 241 -6.24 -10.46 17.48
C GLY A 241 -6.66 -11.66 18.34
N GLY A 242 -7.89 -12.13 18.16
CA GLY A 242 -8.40 -13.29 18.90
C GLY A 242 -7.81 -14.62 18.42
N VAL A 243 -7.61 -15.58 19.32
CA VAL A 243 -7.10 -16.92 18.95
C VAL A 243 -8.13 -17.68 18.12
N GLY A 244 -7.71 -18.44 17.11
CA GLY A 244 -8.57 -19.35 16.37
C GLY A 244 -9.02 -20.54 17.21
N GLY A 245 -10.27 -20.97 17.04
CA GLY A 245 -10.83 -22.11 17.76
C GLY A 245 -10.22 -23.43 17.30
N THR A 246 -10.09 -24.41 18.19
CA THR A 246 -9.60 -25.74 17.79
C THR A 246 -10.66 -26.49 16.97
N GLY A 247 -10.22 -27.33 16.04
CA GLY A 247 -11.11 -28.27 15.35
C GLY A 247 -11.66 -29.34 16.30
N GLY A 248 -12.86 -29.83 15.99
CA GLY A 248 -13.53 -30.88 16.73
C GLY A 248 -12.94 -32.25 16.46
N VAL A 249 -13.14 -33.19 17.40
CA VAL A 249 -12.63 -34.56 17.28
C VAL A 249 -13.51 -35.38 16.33
N GLY A 250 -12.87 -36.11 15.40
CA GLY A 250 -13.52 -37.07 14.52
C GLY A 250 -13.89 -38.36 15.23
N ALA A 251 -14.93 -39.02 14.74
CA ALA A 251 -15.46 -40.27 15.25
C ALA A 251 -14.61 -41.49 14.87
N VAL A 252 -15.10 -42.70 15.15
CA VAL A 252 -14.47 -43.97 14.72
C VAL A 252 -14.19 -43.96 13.21
N PHE A 253 -15.15 -43.49 12.39
CA PHE A 253 -15.02 -43.37 10.93
C PHE A 253 -15.09 -41.92 10.45
N GLY A 254 -14.29 -41.03 11.05
CA GLY A 254 -14.11 -39.72 10.43
C GLY A 254 -12.95 -38.92 11.00
N ASN A 255 -12.65 -37.87 10.26
CA ASN A 255 -11.47 -37.06 10.48
C ASN A 255 -11.73 -35.99 11.54
N GLY A 256 -10.66 -35.53 12.18
CA GLY A 256 -10.70 -34.32 12.98
C GLY A 256 -11.01 -33.10 12.12
N GLY A 257 -11.71 -32.13 12.71
CA GLY A 257 -12.05 -30.87 12.06
C GLY A 257 -10.86 -29.94 11.93
N PHE A 258 -10.92 -29.00 10.98
CA PHE A 258 -9.89 -27.98 10.83
C PHE A 258 -9.85 -27.01 12.02
N GLY A 259 -8.67 -26.53 12.38
CA GLY A 259 -8.53 -25.40 13.31
C GLY A 259 -8.92 -24.08 12.64
N GLY A 260 -9.52 -23.18 13.41
CA GLY A 260 -9.87 -21.84 12.95
C GLY A 260 -8.64 -20.94 12.83
N HIS A 261 -8.66 -20.00 11.89
CA HIS A 261 -7.62 -18.97 11.79
C HIS A 261 -7.61 -18.03 13.01
N GLY A 262 -6.42 -17.57 13.39
CA GLY A 262 -6.28 -16.47 14.32
C GLY A 262 -6.78 -15.15 13.71
N GLY A 263 -7.32 -14.28 14.55
CA GLY A 263 -7.78 -12.95 14.18
C GLY A 263 -6.60 -12.04 13.84
N LEU A 264 -6.84 -11.08 12.96
CA LEU A 264 -5.81 -10.11 12.55
C LEU A 264 -5.37 -9.23 13.73
N GLY A 265 -4.08 -8.91 13.74
CA GLY A 265 -3.38 -8.02 14.67
C GLY A 265 -3.55 -6.53 14.31
N GLY A 266 -3.17 -5.65 15.23
CA GLY A 266 -3.01 -4.21 15.00
C GLY A 266 -1.52 -3.90 14.85
N PRO A 267 -1.14 -2.71 14.39
CA PRO A 267 0.25 -2.37 14.14
C PRO A 267 1.15 -2.49 15.39
N THR A 268 0.57 -2.44 16.61
CA THR A 268 1.30 -2.55 17.89
C THR A 268 0.96 -3.82 18.69
N GLY A 269 -0.03 -4.62 18.29
CA GLY A 269 -0.42 -5.84 19.00
C GLY A 269 -0.61 -6.98 18.00
N GLY A 270 0.17 -8.06 18.17
CA GLY A 270 0.16 -9.18 17.22
C GLY A 270 -1.24 -9.82 17.05
N GLY A 271 -1.44 -10.54 15.95
CA GLY A 271 -2.62 -11.32 15.68
C GLY A 271 -2.81 -12.47 16.67
N GLY A 272 -3.93 -13.17 16.53
CA GLY A 272 -4.18 -14.38 17.31
C GLY A 272 -3.45 -15.58 16.73
N VAL A 273 -3.08 -16.55 17.58
CA VAL A 273 -2.55 -17.82 17.08
C VAL A 273 -3.64 -18.60 16.33
N GLY A 274 -3.22 -19.38 15.34
CA GLY A 274 -4.11 -20.31 14.67
C GLY A 274 -4.58 -21.42 15.61
N GLY A 275 -5.84 -21.83 15.47
CA GLY A 275 -6.42 -22.93 16.21
C GLY A 275 -5.83 -24.27 15.81
N MET A 276 -5.69 -25.19 16.75
CA MET A 276 -5.20 -26.53 16.43
C MET A 276 -6.23 -27.32 15.61
N GLY A 277 -5.77 -28.18 14.72
CA GLY A 277 -6.63 -29.17 14.09
C GLY A 277 -7.15 -30.20 15.09
N GLY A 278 -8.36 -30.70 14.88
CA GLY A 278 -8.97 -31.73 15.71
C GLY A 278 -8.33 -33.11 15.51
N ALA A 279 -8.40 -33.97 16.51
CA ALA A 279 -7.89 -35.34 16.41
C ALA A 279 -8.83 -36.24 15.59
N GLY A 280 -8.28 -37.25 14.90
CA GLY A 280 -9.04 -38.44 14.49
C GLY A 280 -9.16 -39.45 15.64
N SER A 281 -10.13 -40.37 15.61
CA SER A 281 -10.26 -41.44 16.63
C SER A 281 -9.68 -42.78 16.18
N PHE A 282 -10.38 -43.56 15.34
CA PHE A 282 -9.93 -44.91 14.97
C PHE A 282 -9.48 -44.99 13.52
N PHE A 283 -10.36 -44.74 12.55
CA PHE A 283 -10.07 -44.81 11.10
C PHE A 283 -10.03 -43.42 10.44
N GLY A 284 -9.66 -42.39 11.21
CA GLY A 284 -9.70 -40.99 10.80
C GLY A 284 -8.35 -40.31 10.91
N GLY A 285 -8.07 -39.39 9.98
CA GLY A 285 -6.94 -38.49 10.05
C GLY A 285 -7.20 -37.29 10.96
N GLY A 286 -6.14 -36.61 11.37
CA GLY A 286 -6.22 -35.35 12.08
C GLY A 286 -6.56 -34.18 11.16
N GLY A 287 -7.19 -33.15 11.72
CA GLY A 287 -7.52 -31.91 11.01
C GLY A 287 -6.30 -31.01 10.80
N VAL A 288 -6.33 -30.16 9.77
CA VAL A 288 -5.30 -29.14 9.54
C VAL A 288 -5.41 -28.03 10.58
N GLY A 289 -4.28 -27.51 11.05
CA GLY A 289 -4.22 -26.36 11.94
C GLY A 289 -4.53 -25.04 11.22
N GLY A 290 -5.09 -24.08 11.95
CA GLY A 290 -5.44 -22.77 11.41
C GLY A 290 -4.22 -21.88 11.17
N VAL A 291 -4.29 -21.01 10.17
CA VAL A 291 -3.33 -19.91 9.97
C VAL A 291 -3.30 -18.96 11.18
N GLY A 292 -2.12 -18.50 11.59
CA GLY A 292 -1.95 -17.45 12.60
C GLY A 292 -2.14 -16.04 12.01
N GLY A 293 -2.64 -15.11 12.82
CA GLY A 293 -2.63 -13.69 12.47
C GLY A 293 -1.23 -13.09 12.55
N ASP A 294 -1.03 -11.88 12.02
CA ASP A 294 0.29 -11.25 11.92
C ASP A 294 1.07 -11.23 13.24
N GLY A 295 2.29 -11.78 13.29
CA GLY A 295 3.06 -11.89 14.53
C GLY A 295 2.65 -13.04 15.45
N ALA A 296 1.73 -13.92 15.01
CA ALA A 296 1.31 -15.10 15.76
C ALA A 296 1.45 -16.40 14.97
N ALA A 297 1.75 -17.46 15.71
CA ALA A 297 2.07 -18.77 15.16
C ALA A 297 0.85 -19.43 14.49
N GLY A 298 1.13 -20.28 13.51
CA GLY A 298 0.14 -21.20 12.97
C GLY A 298 -0.27 -22.26 13.99
N GLY A 299 -1.50 -22.74 13.90
CA GLY A 299 -2.03 -23.81 14.72
C GLY A 299 -1.42 -25.16 14.34
N ASN A 300 -1.20 -26.03 15.32
CA ASN A 300 -0.71 -27.38 15.04
C ASN A 300 -1.77 -28.22 14.31
N GLY A 301 -1.35 -29.13 13.46
CA GLY A 301 -2.21 -30.17 12.92
C GLY A 301 -2.66 -31.14 14.00
N GLY A 302 -3.88 -31.66 13.88
CA GLY A 302 -4.42 -32.65 14.81
C GLY A 302 -3.77 -34.02 14.64
N PRO A 303 -3.68 -34.85 15.68
CA PRO A 303 -3.18 -36.21 15.55
C PRO A 303 -4.17 -37.10 14.78
N GLY A 304 -3.64 -38.07 14.04
CA GLY A 304 -4.41 -39.17 13.48
C GLY A 304 -4.90 -40.14 14.57
N GLY A 305 -5.83 -41.03 14.18
CA GLY A 305 -6.43 -42.02 15.07
C GLY A 305 -5.58 -43.27 15.33
N PHE A 306 -6.21 -44.44 15.35
CA PHE A 306 -5.49 -45.72 15.33
C PHE A 306 -4.89 -46.01 13.94
N ILE A 307 -5.67 -45.74 12.91
CA ILE A 307 -5.34 -45.75 11.49
C ILE A 307 -5.74 -44.39 10.93
N GLY A 308 -4.78 -43.62 10.44
CA GLY A 308 -5.04 -42.31 9.82
C GLY A 308 -3.84 -41.38 9.92
N ASN A 309 -3.75 -40.44 8.98
CA ASN A 309 -2.62 -39.52 8.93
C ASN A 309 -2.79 -38.35 9.91
N GLY A 310 -1.69 -37.77 10.35
CA GLY A 310 -1.70 -36.51 11.09
C GLY A 310 -2.11 -35.34 10.20
N GLY A 311 -2.74 -34.34 10.80
CA GLY A 311 -3.13 -33.12 10.11
C GLY A 311 -1.93 -32.22 9.81
N ILE A 312 -2.04 -31.39 8.78
CA ILE A 312 -0.99 -30.42 8.42
C ILE A 312 -1.01 -29.26 9.42
N GLY A 313 0.15 -28.69 9.77
CA GLY A 313 0.24 -27.48 10.56
C GLY A 313 -0.18 -26.23 9.77
N GLY A 314 -0.80 -25.26 10.44
CA GLY A 314 -1.21 -23.99 9.84
C GLY A 314 -0.02 -23.08 9.54
N GLN A 315 -0.18 -22.17 8.58
CA GLN A 315 0.84 -21.15 8.30
C GLN A 315 0.98 -20.17 9.48
N GLY A 316 2.19 -19.70 9.75
CA GLY A 316 2.43 -18.59 10.67
C GLY A 316 2.04 -17.26 10.04
N GLY A 317 1.51 -16.34 10.83
CA GLY A 317 1.34 -14.95 10.38
C GLY A 317 2.68 -14.23 10.29
N ALA A 318 2.68 -12.98 9.81
CA ALA A 318 3.92 -12.23 9.53
C ALA A 318 4.96 -12.33 10.67
N GLY A 319 6.17 -12.79 10.34
CA GLY A 319 7.29 -12.99 11.25
C GLY A 319 7.17 -14.12 12.28
N ALA A 320 6.06 -14.85 12.30
CA ALA A 320 5.78 -15.89 13.27
C ALA A 320 5.92 -17.31 12.67
N PRO A 321 6.24 -18.32 13.51
CA PRO A 321 6.48 -19.66 13.02
C PRO A 321 5.21 -20.36 12.52
N GLY A 322 5.40 -21.28 11.57
CA GLY A 322 4.36 -22.22 11.16
C GLY A 322 4.02 -23.22 12.26
N GLY A 323 2.80 -23.72 12.25
CA GLY A 323 2.33 -24.77 13.15
C GLY A 323 2.99 -26.11 12.85
N ASN A 324 3.18 -26.95 13.87
CA ASN A 324 3.70 -28.30 13.66
C ASN A 324 2.64 -29.21 13.02
N GLY A 325 3.07 -30.17 12.22
CA GLY A 325 2.22 -31.25 11.75
C GLY A 325 1.80 -32.18 12.89
N GLY A 326 0.60 -32.73 12.79
CA GLY A 326 0.06 -33.69 13.75
C GLY A 326 0.73 -35.05 13.64
N ALA A 327 0.74 -35.80 14.74
CA ALA A 327 1.23 -37.18 14.71
C ALA A 327 0.35 -38.07 13.82
N GLY A 328 0.95 -39.03 13.12
CA GLY A 328 0.24 -40.09 12.44
C GLY A 328 -0.44 -41.06 13.41
N GLY A 329 -1.27 -41.94 12.86
CA GLY A 329 -2.05 -42.88 13.65
C GLY A 329 -1.18 -43.86 14.44
N THR A 330 -1.72 -44.38 15.54
CA THR A 330 -0.94 -45.19 16.46
C THR A 330 -0.44 -46.50 15.86
N LEU A 331 -1.23 -47.15 14.99
CA LEU A 331 -0.83 -48.34 14.24
C LEU A 331 -0.35 -47.98 12.82
N PHE A 332 -1.23 -47.39 11.99
CA PHE A 332 -0.89 -46.98 10.62
C PHE A 332 -1.20 -45.51 10.41
N GLY A 333 -0.23 -44.75 9.91
CA GLY A 333 -0.49 -43.40 9.45
C GLY A 333 0.77 -42.56 9.37
N ASP A 334 0.80 -41.70 8.36
CA ASP A 334 1.87 -40.74 8.17
C ASP A 334 1.69 -39.56 9.14
N GLY A 335 2.80 -38.98 9.58
CA GLY A 335 2.77 -37.69 10.25
C GLY A 335 2.35 -36.57 9.29
N GLY A 336 1.66 -35.57 9.81
CA GLY A 336 1.26 -34.40 9.03
C GLY A 336 2.44 -33.49 8.70
N ALA A 337 2.37 -32.74 7.60
CA ALA A 337 3.40 -31.75 7.29
C ALA A 337 3.36 -30.55 8.25
N GLY A 338 4.50 -29.91 8.48
CA GLY A 338 4.57 -28.63 9.19
C GLY A 338 4.11 -27.47 8.31
N GLY A 339 3.54 -26.45 8.94
CA GLY A 339 3.09 -25.23 8.28
C GLY A 339 4.25 -24.31 7.89
N GLN A 340 4.05 -23.46 6.90
CA GLN A 340 5.06 -22.48 6.49
C GLN A 340 5.21 -21.38 7.56
N GLY A 341 6.43 -20.87 7.75
CA GLY A 341 6.70 -19.67 8.54
C GLY A 341 6.22 -18.41 7.82
N GLY A 342 5.74 -17.43 8.57
CA GLY A 342 5.22 -16.20 7.99
C GLY A 342 6.31 -15.26 7.45
N PRO A 343 6.00 -14.46 6.42
CA PRO A 343 6.95 -13.50 5.86
C PRO A 343 7.28 -12.41 6.87
N ALA A 344 8.49 -11.86 6.83
CA ALA A 344 8.85 -10.72 7.64
C ALA A 344 8.03 -9.47 7.24
N LEU A 345 7.59 -8.70 8.23
CA LEU A 345 6.90 -7.42 8.01
C LEU A 345 7.49 -6.36 8.95
N ALA A 346 7.75 -5.16 8.41
CA ALA A 346 8.29 -4.06 9.19
C ALA A 346 7.38 -3.75 10.39
N GLY A 347 7.99 -3.62 11.58
CA GLY A 347 7.27 -3.35 12.83
C GLY A 347 6.69 -4.58 13.52
N ILE A 348 6.67 -5.76 12.90
CA ILE A 348 6.16 -7.00 13.51
C ILE A 348 7.32 -7.93 13.88
N LEU A 349 7.40 -8.35 15.14
CA LEU A 349 8.45 -9.25 15.67
C LEU A 349 9.88 -8.82 15.26
N GLY A 350 10.12 -7.51 15.23
CA GLY A 350 11.43 -6.95 14.86
C GLY A 350 11.76 -7.04 13.36
N GLY A 351 10.79 -7.30 12.49
CA GLY A 351 11.03 -7.48 11.05
C GLY A 351 11.72 -8.80 10.71
N LEU A 352 11.68 -9.77 11.61
CA LEU A 352 12.21 -11.12 11.39
C LEU A 352 11.17 -12.00 10.70
N PRO A 353 11.58 -12.94 9.83
CA PRO A 353 10.68 -13.94 9.27
C PRO A 353 10.40 -15.08 10.25
N GLY A 354 9.30 -15.79 10.02
CA GLY A 354 8.92 -16.98 10.76
C GLY A 354 9.71 -18.23 10.36
N GLN A 355 9.96 -19.12 11.34
CA GLN A 355 10.46 -20.47 11.06
C GLN A 355 9.35 -21.36 10.47
N GLY A 356 9.70 -22.30 9.61
CA GLY A 356 8.78 -23.37 9.23
C GLY A 356 8.44 -24.28 10.42
N GLY A 357 7.22 -24.78 10.47
CA GLY A 357 6.78 -25.73 11.49
C GLY A 357 7.40 -27.12 11.28
N ASN A 358 7.55 -27.90 12.34
CA ASN A 358 8.09 -29.26 12.21
C ASN A 358 7.03 -30.21 11.64
N GLY A 359 7.46 -31.20 10.87
CA GLY A 359 6.60 -32.32 10.48
C GLY A 359 6.26 -33.21 11.67
N GLY A 360 5.06 -33.79 11.64
CA GLY A 360 4.58 -34.73 12.66
C GLY A 360 5.26 -36.09 12.55
N ASN A 361 5.33 -36.81 13.67
CA ASN A 361 5.91 -38.15 13.69
C ASN A 361 4.84 -39.19 13.31
N ALA A 362 5.23 -40.26 12.61
CA ALA A 362 4.48 -41.51 12.58
C ALA A 362 4.80 -42.37 13.82
N ASN A 363 3.94 -43.34 14.14
CA ASN A 363 4.05 -44.13 15.37
C ASN A 363 4.59 -45.56 15.14
N TRP A 364 3.79 -46.52 14.68
CA TRP A 364 4.26 -47.90 14.44
C TRP A 364 4.62 -48.14 12.98
N PHE A 365 3.68 -47.85 12.08
CA PHE A 365 3.84 -47.90 10.63
C PHE A 365 3.45 -46.56 10.01
N GLY A 366 4.25 -46.06 9.08
CA GLY A 366 4.00 -44.80 8.38
C GLY A 366 5.24 -43.92 8.32
N SER A 367 5.21 -42.94 7.44
CA SER A 367 6.29 -41.98 7.25
C SER A 367 6.12 -40.73 8.10
N GLY A 368 7.23 -40.13 8.52
CA GLY A 368 7.19 -38.82 9.17
C GLY A 368 6.74 -37.73 8.19
N GLY A 369 6.06 -36.72 8.70
CA GLY A 369 5.63 -35.57 7.91
C GLY A 369 6.79 -34.67 7.51
N ALA A 370 6.67 -33.98 6.39
CA ALA A 370 7.67 -33.00 5.98
C ALA A 370 7.67 -31.75 6.89
N GLY A 371 8.81 -31.13 7.11
CA GLY A 371 8.91 -29.81 7.74
C GLY A 371 8.41 -28.70 6.81
N GLY A 372 7.90 -27.62 7.39
CA GLY A 372 7.41 -26.45 6.68
C GLY A 372 8.55 -25.56 6.17
N GLN A 373 8.29 -24.78 5.13
CA GLN A 373 9.23 -23.79 4.61
C GLN A 373 9.38 -22.60 5.59
N GLY A 374 10.58 -22.03 5.71
CA GLY A 374 10.77 -20.75 6.41
C GLY A 374 10.21 -19.54 5.66
N GLY A 375 9.90 -18.46 6.39
CA GLY A 375 9.33 -17.24 5.85
C GLY A 375 10.31 -16.39 5.03
N THR A 376 9.80 -15.51 4.18
CA THR A 376 10.63 -14.59 3.39
C THR A 376 11.15 -13.42 4.25
N GLY A 377 12.39 -13.00 4.05
CA GLY A 377 12.99 -11.86 4.75
C GLY A 377 12.43 -10.50 4.32
N LEU A 378 12.63 -9.48 5.15
CA LEU A 378 12.09 -8.13 4.93
C LEU A 378 12.84 -7.41 3.80
N THR A 379 12.14 -6.69 2.92
CA THR A 379 12.79 -5.81 1.94
C THR A 379 13.49 -4.65 2.65
N GLY A 380 14.73 -4.37 2.25
CA GLY A 380 15.47 -3.21 2.72
C GLY A 380 14.83 -1.90 2.25
N ALA A 381 14.82 -0.88 3.12
CA ALA A 381 14.29 0.43 2.77
C ALA A 381 15.17 1.11 1.70
N ASN A 382 14.53 1.85 0.79
CA ASN A 382 15.23 2.66 -0.20
C ASN A 382 15.98 3.83 0.47
N GLY A 383 17.07 4.29 -0.15
CA GLY A 383 17.69 5.57 0.20
C GLY A 383 16.74 6.74 -0.04
N GLN A 384 16.77 7.76 0.82
CA GLN A 384 15.91 8.95 0.73
C GLN A 384 16.70 10.19 0.28
N SER A 385 16.03 11.12 -0.42
CA SER A 385 16.54 12.40 -0.97
C SER A 385 15.99 13.64 -0.19
N PRO A 386 16.44 14.90 -0.45
CA PRO A 386 16.28 16.05 0.45
C PRO A 386 14.84 16.48 0.78
N GLY A 387 14.71 17.23 1.88
CA GLY A 387 13.45 17.74 2.42
C GLY A 387 13.01 19.10 1.87
N PRO A 388 11.89 19.65 2.38
CA PRO A 388 11.23 20.85 1.84
C PRO A 388 12.10 22.12 1.96
N PRO A 389 11.90 23.15 1.10
CA PRO A 389 12.68 24.38 1.12
C PRO A 389 12.25 25.38 2.21
N ALA A 390 13.22 26.15 2.69
CA ALA A 390 13.03 27.28 3.60
C ALA A 390 12.43 28.51 2.89
N ALA A 391 12.09 29.55 3.67
CA ALA A 391 11.37 30.72 3.18
C ALA A 391 12.19 31.54 2.15
N PRO A 392 11.56 32.03 1.06
CA PRO A 392 12.20 32.94 0.12
C PRO A 392 12.59 34.29 0.72
N GLY A 393 13.60 34.94 0.13
CA GLY A 393 13.95 36.33 0.42
C GLY A 393 12.94 37.32 -0.17
N ASN A 394 12.81 38.49 0.47
CA ASN A 394 11.90 39.53 0.00
C ASN A 394 12.44 40.24 -1.26
N PRO A 395 11.57 40.65 -2.19
CA PRO A 395 11.98 41.49 -3.30
C PRO A 395 12.53 42.85 -2.84
N GLY A 396 13.51 43.36 -3.58
CA GLY A 396 14.06 44.70 -3.39
C GLY A 396 13.07 45.78 -3.78
N ALA A 397 13.19 46.95 -3.15
CA ALA A 397 12.29 48.07 -3.39
C ALA A 397 12.54 48.73 -4.75
N ASP A 398 11.46 49.03 -5.48
CA ASP A 398 11.54 49.82 -6.71
C ASP A 398 11.86 51.28 -6.38
N ASN A 399 12.68 51.91 -7.21
CA ASN A 399 13.08 53.30 -7.07
C ASN A 399 12.94 54.03 -8.41
N THR A 400 12.00 54.96 -8.47
CA THR A 400 11.62 55.69 -9.68
C THR A 400 11.62 57.19 -9.41
N GLY A 401 12.33 57.99 -10.21
CA GLY A 401 12.39 59.43 -10.00
C GLY A 401 13.43 60.16 -10.83
N THR A 402 13.67 61.43 -10.49
CA THR A 402 14.64 62.33 -11.17
C THR A 402 16.06 62.13 -10.67
N GLY A 403 17.06 62.27 -11.55
CA GLY A 403 18.45 61.93 -11.28
C GLY A 403 18.73 60.43 -11.44
N ALA A 404 19.93 60.01 -11.04
CA ALA A 404 20.31 58.60 -11.10
C ALA A 404 19.50 57.77 -10.09
N GLN A 405 18.86 56.70 -10.56
CA GLN A 405 18.04 55.81 -9.74
C GLN A 405 18.64 54.42 -9.68
N THR A 406 18.64 53.84 -8.48
CA THR A 406 19.05 52.45 -8.25
C THR A 406 17.95 51.73 -7.49
N GLY A 407 17.46 50.62 -8.04
CA GLY A 407 16.52 49.74 -7.36
C GLY A 407 17.19 49.03 -6.19
N GLY A 408 16.42 48.73 -5.15
CA GLY A 408 16.89 47.96 -4.00
C GLY A 408 17.26 46.54 -4.39
N ASN A 409 18.26 45.96 -3.72
CA ASN A 409 18.60 44.55 -3.91
C ASN A 409 17.54 43.65 -3.27
N GLY A 410 17.32 42.45 -3.82
CA GLY A 410 16.54 41.42 -3.16
C GLY A 410 17.26 40.90 -1.92
N ASP A 411 16.50 40.55 -0.88
CA ASP A 411 17.06 39.93 0.32
C ASP A 411 17.51 38.48 0.03
N PRO A 412 18.53 37.96 0.72
CA PRO A 412 18.87 36.55 0.63
C PRO A 412 17.71 35.63 1.07
N GLY A 413 17.65 34.43 0.51
CA GLY A 413 16.77 33.37 0.99
C GLY A 413 17.15 32.90 2.39
N ALA A 414 16.19 32.37 3.15
CA ALA A 414 16.47 31.84 4.49
C ALA A 414 17.35 30.58 4.41
N ASP A 415 18.34 30.46 5.28
CA ASP A 415 19.12 29.22 5.43
C ASP A 415 18.23 28.09 5.96
N GLY A 416 18.45 26.86 5.47
CA GLY A 416 17.84 25.66 6.05
C GLY A 416 18.34 25.42 7.48
N THR A 417 17.52 24.83 8.34
CA THR A 417 17.90 24.63 9.74
C THR A 417 18.91 23.49 9.91
N ALA A 418 19.84 23.61 10.86
CA ALA A 418 20.93 22.65 11.08
C ALA A 418 20.50 21.26 11.58
N ALA A 419 19.21 21.05 11.87
CA ALA A 419 18.68 19.80 12.43
C ALA A 419 17.77 19.03 11.47
N THR A 420 17.59 19.51 10.24
CA THR A 420 16.66 18.94 9.26
C THR A 420 17.32 18.85 7.89
N ASN A 421 16.76 18.02 7.02
CA ASN A 421 17.11 17.96 5.59
C ASN A 421 16.49 19.11 4.78
N GLU A 422 16.19 20.25 5.42
CA GLU A 422 15.56 21.41 4.79
C GLU A 422 16.49 22.07 3.76
N SER A 423 15.93 22.36 2.58
CA SER A 423 16.65 23.07 1.52
C SER A 423 16.69 24.57 1.81
N GLY A 424 17.73 25.26 1.34
CA GLY A 424 17.82 26.72 1.44
C GLY A 424 16.71 27.43 0.66
N GLY A 425 16.25 28.57 1.17
CA GLY A 425 15.23 29.39 0.53
C GLY A 425 15.77 30.10 -0.72
N THR A 426 14.89 30.44 -1.66
CA THR A 426 15.29 31.19 -2.86
C THR A 426 15.55 32.65 -2.54
N GLY A 427 16.55 33.28 -3.18
CA GLY A 427 16.81 34.71 -3.05
C GLY A 427 15.69 35.60 -3.61
N GLY A 428 15.52 36.78 -3.03
CA GLY A 428 14.54 37.78 -3.45
C GLY A 428 14.91 38.42 -4.80
N LYS A 429 13.91 38.90 -5.54
CA LYS A 429 14.16 39.60 -6.82
C LYS A 429 14.71 41.01 -6.56
N GLY A 430 15.61 41.51 -7.40
CA GLY A 430 16.03 42.91 -7.37
C GLY A 430 14.92 43.86 -7.82
N GLY A 431 14.88 45.06 -7.25
CA GLY A 431 13.92 46.12 -7.58
C GLY A 431 14.27 46.88 -8.87
N LEU A 432 13.27 47.55 -9.44
CA LEU A 432 13.40 48.46 -10.58
C LEU A 432 14.18 49.72 -10.20
N GLY A 433 15.14 50.14 -11.02
CA GLY A 433 15.71 51.50 -10.95
C GLY A 433 15.37 52.28 -12.21
N GLN A 434 14.48 53.26 -12.10
CA GLN A 434 13.98 54.05 -13.24
C GLN A 434 14.27 55.54 -13.09
N SER A 435 15.18 56.06 -13.91
CA SER A 435 15.37 57.50 -14.07
C SER A 435 14.35 58.06 -15.07
N THR A 436 13.61 59.11 -14.69
CA THR A 436 12.57 59.73 -15.53
C THR A 436 13.00 61.03 -16.19
N ASP A 437 14.28 61.40 -16.07
CA ASP A 437 14.87 62.63 -16.60
C ASP A 437 16.24 62.35 -17.24
N GLY A 438 16.41 61.15 -17.79
CA GLY A 438 17.52 60.81 -18.68
C GLY A 438 18.88 60.56 -18.05
N PHE A 439 18.96 60.46 -16.72
CA PHE A 439 20.15 60.00 -15.99
C PHE A 439 20.14 58.46 -15.84
N ASP A 440 21.10 57.89 -15.11
CA ASP A 440 21.27 56.43 -15.03
C ASP A 440 20.09 55.74 -14.32
N GLY A 441 19.60 54.66 -14.92
CA GLY A 441 18.61 53.77 -14.32
C GLY A 441 19.20 52.40 -14.09
N THR A 442 19.41 52.03 -12.83
CA THR A 442 20.10 50.79 -12.46
C THR A 442 19.18 49.86 -11.68
N GLY A 443 18.90 48.67 -12.19
CA GLY A 443 18.14 47.66 -11.47
C GLY A 443 18.92 47.14 -10.25
N GLY A 444 18.21 46.82 -9.18
CA GLY A 444 18.81 46.18 -8.00
C GLY A 444 19.25 44.75 -8.30
N ASN A 445 20.25 44.24 -7.60
CA ASN A 445 20.67 42.85 -7.76
C ASN A 445 19.65 41.88 -7.15
N GLY A 446 19.55 40.68 -7.69
CA GLY A 446 18.85 39.59 -7.03
C GLY A 446 19.56 39.19 -5.73
N GLY A 447 18.79 38.76 -4.73
CA GLY A 447 19.32 38.23 -3.48
C GLY A 447 19.92 36.85 -3.69
N ASP A 448 20.93 36.50 -2.89
CA ASP A 448 21.52 35.16 -2.94
C ASP A 448 20.54 34.11 -2.39
N GLY A 449 20.69 32.86 -2.83
CA GLY A 449 19.98 31.75 -2.19
C GLY A 449 20.40 31.56 -0.73
N GLY A 450 19.53 30.95 0.06
CA GLY A 450 19.85 30.49 1.41
C GLY A 450 20.74 29.23 1.39
N LYS A 451 21.56 29.05 2.41
CA LYS A 451 22.39 27.84 2.55
C LYS A 451 21.52 26.63 2.85
N ALA A 452 21.98 25.46 2.40
CA ALA A 452 21.39 24.18 2.77
C ALA A 452 21.45 23.92 4.30
N GLY A 453 20.43 23.24 4.85
CA GLY A 453 20.52 22.63 6.17
C GLY A 453 21.61 21.54 6.21
N THR A 454 22.27 21.35 7.35
CA THR A 454 23.48 20.53 7.43
C THR A 454 23.27 19.04 7.16
N ASP A 455 22.04 18.52 7.27
CA ASP A 455 21.71 17.10 7.12
C ASP A 455 20.96 16.78 5.83
N GLY A 456 21.56 17.13 4.69
CA GLY A 456 21.08 16.68 3.37
C GLY A 456 20.16 17.67 2.64
N GLY A 457 20.14 18.95 3.01
CA GLY A 457 19.37 19.98 2.32
C GLY A 457 19.98 20.42 0.98
N SER A 458 19.13 20.82 0.03
CA SER A 458 19.57 21.46 -1.23
C SER A 458 19.99 22.91 -0.98
N GLY A 459 20.90 23.45 -1.79
CA GLY A 459 21.21 24.87 -1.76
C GLY A 459 20.08 25.72 -2.33
N GLY A 460 19.86 26.91 -1.79
CA GLY A 460 18.86 27.85 -2.30
C GLY A 460 19.27 28.43 -3.65
N SER A 461 18.31 28.60 -4.55
CA SER A 461 18.50 29.29 -5.83
C SER A 461 18.62 30.80 -5.63
N GLY A 462 19.38 31.46 -6.50
CA GLY A 462 19.51 32.92 -6.51
C GLY A 462 18.27 33.64 -7.06
N GLY A 463 18.03 34.86 -6.58
CA GLY A 463 16.98 35.73 -7.07
C GLY A 463 17.32 36.38 -8.41
N ALA A 464 16.30 36.73 -9.21
CA ALA A 464 16.53 37.47 -10.45
C ALA A 464 16.93 38.93 -10.20
N GLY A 465 17.78 39.49 -11.06
CA GLY A 465 18.13 40.90 -11.06
C GLY A 465 16.96 41.80 -11.50
N GLY A 466 16.93 43.00 -10.95
CA GLY A 466 15.94 44.04 -11.24
C GLY A 466 16.19 44.73 -12.57
N THR A 467 15.18 45.41 -13.10
CA THR A 467 15.29 46.14 -14.37
C THR A 467 15.90 47.53 -14.15
N GLY A 468 16.83 47.96 -15.01
CA GLY A 468 17.28 49.34 -15.08
C GLY A 468 16.61 50.06 -16.25
N GLN A 469 16.04 51.24 -16.01
CA GLN A 469 15.30 52.00 -17.03
C GLN A 469 15.67 53.48 -17.06
N THR A 470 15.83 54.04 -18.26
CA THR A 470 15.96 55.50 -18.45
C THR A 470 15.48 55.90 -19.83
N ASP A 471 15.05 57.15 -20.00
CA ASP A 471 14.77 57.73 -21.31
C ASP A 471 16.03 58.31 -21.98
N GLY A 472 17.18 58.27 -21.31
CA GLY A 472 18.50 58.62 -21.87
C GLY A 472 18.61 60.05 -22.41
N SER A 473 17.66 60.93 -22.11
CA SER A 473 17.62 62.31 -22.63
C SER A 473 18.82 63.15 -22.19
N ASN A 474 19.45 62.78 -21.08
CA ASN A 474 20.67 63.39 -20.54
C ASN A 474 21.92 62.50 -20.71
N GLY A 475 21.87 61.51 -21.62
CA GLY A 475 22.98 60.59 -21.89
C GLY A 475 23.16 59.48 -20.85
N GLY A 476 22.22 59.33 -19.92
CA GLY A 476 22.23 58.29 -18.90
C GLY A 476 22.07 56.88 -19.46
N LYS A 477 22.56 55.91 -18.70
CA LYS A 477 22.64 54.49 -19.05
C LYS A 477 21.61 53.66 -18.30
N ALA A 478 20.97 52.74 -19.01
CA ALA A 478 20.10 51.73 -18.39
C ALA A 478 20.93 50.47 -18.08
N THR A 479 21.03 50.07 -16.81
CA THR A 479 21.78 48.87 -16.41
C THR A 479 20.88 47.92 -15.64
N GLY A 480 20.62 46.73 -16.17
CA GLY A 480 19.93 45.67 -15.43
C GLY A 480 20.76 45.19 -14.24
N GLY A 481 20.10 44.84 -13.14
CA GLY A 481 20.76 44.27 -11.97
C GLY A 481 21.26 42.86 -12.24
N ASN A 482 22.32 42.43 -11.58
CA ASN A 482 22.80 41.05 -11.72
C ASN A 482 21.86 40.07 -11.01
N GLY A 483 21.82 38.82 -11.46
CA GLY A 483 21.20 37.75 -10.68
C GLY A 483 21.92 37.51 -9.35
N GLY A 484 21.22 36.95 -8.38
CA GLY A 484 21.78 36.51 -7.10
C GLY A 484 22.48 35.16 -7.23
N GLN A 485 23.52 34.92 -6.44
CA GLN A 485 24.26 33.67 -6.45
C GLN A 485 23.45 32.54 -5.82
N ALA A 486 23.55 31.35 -6.40
CA ALA A 486 23.03 30.16 -5.77
C ALA A 486 23.95 29.65 -4.65
N GLN A 487 23.40 28.83 -3.76
CA GLN A 487 24.16 28.12 -2.75
C GLN A 487 24.37 26.66 -3.13
N SER A 488 25.44 26.08 -2.59
CA SER A 488 25.73 24.66 -2.76
C SER A 488 24.84 23.81 -1.85
N GLY A 489 24.62 22.55 -2.25
CA GLY A 489 24.03 21.54 -1.38
C GLY A 489 24.88 21.27 -0.14
N SER A 490 24.29 20.64 0.88
CA SER A 490 24.98 20.36 2.14
C SER A 490 26.12 19.34 1.99
N THR A 491 27.05 19.32 2.95
CA THR A 491 28.12 18.31 3.01
C THR A 491 27.61 16.87 3.16
N ASN A 492 26.38 16.69 3.66
CA ASN A 492 25.75 15.39 3.90
C ASN A 492 24.66 15.04 2.86
N GLY A 493 24.54 15.85 1.80
CA GLY A 493 23.66 15.62 0.66
C GLY A 493 22.92 16.88 0.22
N GLY A 494 22.41 16.87 -1.01
CA GLY A 494 21.58 17.95 -1.56
C GLY A 494 22.09 18.50 -2.90
N ASP A 495 21.14 18.92 -3.73
CA ASP A 495 21.40 19.56 -5.01
C ASP A 495 21.97 20.96 -4.82
N GLY A 496 22.70 21.46 -5.81
CA GLY A 496 23.06 22.86 -5.89
C GLY A 496 21.85 23.71 -6.33
N GLY A 497 21.71 24.92 -5.78
CA GLY A 497 20.68 25.85 -6.25
C GLY A 497 21.00 26.41 -7.64
N ASP A 498 19.98 26.90 -8.35
CA ASP A 498 20.18 27.55 -9.65
C ASP A 498 20.58 29.02 -9.51
N GLY A 499 21.46 29.50 -10.38
CA GLY A 499 21.85 30.90 -10.41
C GLY A 499 20.70 31.83 -10.83
N GLY A 500 20.61 32.99 -10.21
CA GLY A 500 19.63 34.00 -10.57
C GLY A 500 19.84 34.56 -11.98
N ALA A 501 18.76 34.83 -12.71
CA ALA A 501 18.85 35.50 -14.00
C ALA A 501 19.21 36.98 -13.86
N GLY A 502 19.95 37.53 -14.82
CA GLY A 502 20.24 38.96 -14.91
C GLY A 502 19.01 39.78 -15.33
N GLY A 503 18.95 41.02 -14.85
CA GLY A 503 17.89 41.97 -15.12
C GLY A 503 18.02 42.67 -16.47
N LEU A 504 16.92 43.23 -16.97
CA LEU A 504 16.87 43.97 -18.24
C LEU A 504 17.48 45.37 -18.08
N GLY A 505 18.32 45.80 -19.03
CA GLY A 505 18.64 47.21 -19.24
C GLY A 505 17.79 47.77 -20.37
N ASN A 506 16.96 48.79 -20.11
CA ASN A 506 16.08 49.41 -21.10
C ASN A 506 16.27 50.93 -21.17
N ASN A 507 16.87 51.39 -22.26
CA ASN A 507 17.06 52.81 -22.56
C ASN A 507 16.19 53.23 -23.73
N THR A 508 15.19 54.09 -23.52
CA THR A 508 14.26 54.49 -24.58
C THR A 508 14.71 55.74 -25.36
N GLY A 509 15.87 56.31 -25.05
CA GLY A 509 16.47 57.41 -25.81
C GLY A 509 17.92 57.16 -26.21
N SER A 510 18.76 58.19 -26.16
CA SER A 510 20.08 58.18 -26.82
C SER A 510 21.20 57.46 -26.06
N GLY A 511 20.96 57.04 -24.81
CA GLY A 511 21.99 56.45 -23.96
C GLY A 511 22.14 54.93 -24.13
N ASP A 512 23.17 54.38 -23.51
CA ASP A 512 23.46 52.95 -23.60
C ASP A 512 22.50 52.10 -22.74
N ALA A 513 22.36 50.83 -23.10
CA ALA A 513 21.66 49.82 -22.33
C ALA A 513 22.54 48.59 -22.11
N VAL A 514 22.60 48.11 -20.88
CA VAL A 514 23.35 46.92 -20.51
C VAL A 514 22.48 45.99 -19.67
N GLY A 515 22.36 44.74 -20.10
CA GLY A 515 21.69 43.71 -19.33
C GLY A 515 22.55 43.26 -18.16
N GLY A 516 21.92 42.89 -17.05
CA GLY A 516 22.63 42.34 -15.90
C GLY A 516 23.18 40.95 -16.21
N ASN A 517 24.27 40.54 -15.56
CA ASN A 517 24.80 39.20 -15.74
C ASN A 517 23.92 38.17 -15.00
N GLY A 518 23.81 36.97 -15.57
CA GLY A 518 23.31 35.80 -14.86
C GLY A 518 24.32 35.35 -13.81
N ALA A 519 23.83 34.83 -12.69
CA ALA A 519 24.67 34.36 -11.60
C ALA A 519 25.02 32.88 -11.75
N ASN A 520 26.03 32.43 -11.01
CA ASN A 520 26.48 31.05 -11.09
C ASN A 520 25.51 30.13 -10.33
N GLY A 521 25.36 28.91 -10.83
CA GLY A 521 24.72 27.83 -10.09
C GLY A 521 25.51 27.45 -8.84
N GLY A 522 24.88 26.69 -7.95
CA GLY A 522 25.45 26.14 -6.74
C GLY A 522 26.02 24.76 -7.00
N ALA A 523 27.09 24.38 -6.30
CA ALA A 523 27.65 23.05 -6.47
C ALA A 523 26.71 22.00 -5.85
N ALA A 524 26.62 20.84 -6.50
CA ALA A 524 26.03 19.66 -5.87
C ALA A 524 26.84 19.27 -4.63
N SER A 525 26.21 18.57 -3.69
CA SER A 525 26.95 17.87 -2.64
C SER A 525 27.94 16.87 -3.25
N THR A 526 29.12 16.73 -2.65
CA THR A 526 30.07 15.66 -3.01
C THR A 526 29.67 14.31 -2.40
N ALA A 527 28.64 14.29 -1.54
CA ALA A 527 28.13 13.07 -0.93
C ALA A 527 27.46 12.17 -1.97
N VAL A 528 27.73 10.87 -1.88
CA VAL A 528 27.02 9.84 -2.65
C VAL A 528 25.55 9.81 -2.21
N GLY A 529 24.62 9.54 -3.12
CA GLY A 529 23.22 9.31 -2.76
C GLY A 529 23.09 8.27 -1.65
N ALA A 530 22.05 8.38 -0.82
CA ALA A 530 21.84 7.43 0.28
C ALA A 530 21.75 5.99 -0.24
N ASN A 531 22.53 5.09 0.36
CA ASN A 531 22.48 3.67 0.01
C ASN A 531 21.14 3.07 0.40
N GLY A 532 20.65 2.10 -0.38
CA GLY A 532 19.55 1.25 0.04
C GLY A 532 19.97 0.39 1.23
N GLN A 533 19.05 0.15 2.16
CA GLN A 533 19.30 -0.76 3.28
C GLN A 533 19.32 -2.21 2.80
N ASN A 534 20.00 -3.07 3.55
CA ASN A 534 20.05 -4.50 3.21
C ASN A 534 18.69 -5.17 3.42
N GLY A 535 18.42 -6.20 2.63
CA GLY A 535 17.29 -7.10 2.88
C GLY A 535 17.52 -7.94 4.14
N GLY A 536 16.44 -8.24 4.86
CA GLY A 536 16.44 -9.14 6.01
C GLY A 536 16.69 -10.60 5.60
N THR A 537 17.21 -11.41 6.53
CA THR A 537 17.43 -12.84 6.30
C THR A 537 16.10 -13.59 6.11
N GLY A 538 16.09 -14.68 5.35
CA GLY A 538 14.96 -15.62 5.30
C GLY A 538 14.88 -16.52 6.54
N GLY A 539 13.68 -17.02 6.86
CA GLY A 539 13.44 -17.91 8.01
C GLY A 539 14.01 -19.31 7.76
N ALA A 540 14.39 -20.04 8.80
CA ALA A 540 14.76 -21.45 8.70
C ALA A 540 13.55 -22.34 8.34
N GLY A 541 13.83 -23.42 7.63
CA GLY A 541 12.86 -24.50 7.44
C GLY A 541 12.65 -25.33 8.71
N GLY A 542 11.46 -25.92 8.86
CA GLY A 542 11.14 -26.81 9.96
C GLY A 542 11.75 -28.20 9.80
N ASN A 543 11.93 -28.95 10.88
CA ASN A 543 12.46 -30.29 10.80
C ASN A 543 11.40 -31.28 10.30
N GLY A 544 11.82 -32.31 9.57
CA GLY A 544 10.97 -33.44 9.22
C GLY A 544 10.65 -34.31 10.45
N GLY A 545 9.47 -34.91 10.45
CA GLY A 545 9.02 -35.82 11.50
C GLY A 545 9.67 -37.20 11.40
N ARG A 546 9.63 -37.96 12.49
CA ARG A 546 10.16 -39.33 12.53
C ARG A 546 9.22 -40.32 11.84
N GLY A 547 9.77 -41.30 11.13
CA GLY A 547 9.05 -42.47 10.63
C GLY A 547 8.61 -43.40 11.75
N GLY A 548 7.64 -44.28 11.46
CA GLY A 548 7.09 -45.23 12.42
C GLY A 548 8.12 -46.28 12.86
N MET A 549 8.03 -46.71 14.11
CA MET A 549 9.02 -47.55 14.80
C MET A 549 9.44 -48.81 14.03
N PHE A 550 8.53 -49.46 13.30
CA PHE A 550 8.80 -50.70 12.57
C PHE A 550 9.06 -50.48 11.08
N VAL A 551 8.14 -49.79 10.39
CA VAL A 551 8.32 -49.45 8.97
C VAL A 551 7.91 -48.00 8.76
N GLY A 552 8.86 -47.19 8.28
CA GLY A 552 8.57 -45.78 8.07
C GLY A 552 9.77 -44.98 7.63
N ASN A 553 9.58 -44.15 6.61
CA ASN A 553 10.59 -43.19 6.22
C ASN A 553 10.53 -41.96 7.12
N GLY A 554 11.68 -41.33 7.36
CA GLY A 554 11.70 -40.02 7.98
C GLY A 554 11.14 -38.96 7.04
N GLY A 555 10.48 -37.96 7.60
CA GLY A 555 9.96 -36.82 6.84
C GLY A 555 11.09 -35.92 6.33
N ALA A 556 10.90 -35.32 5.16
CA ALA A 556 11.87 -34.35 4.66
C ALA A 556 11.92 -33.10 5.54
N GLY A 557 13.09 -32.50 5.72
CA GLY A 557 13.23 -31.18 6.30
C GLY A 557 12.65 -30.10 5.38
N GLY A 558 12.08 -29.05 5.96
CA GLY A 558 11.55 -27.92 5.22
C GLY A 558 12.65 -27.07 4.61
N ALA A 559 12.38 -26.44 3.48
CA ALA A 559 13.32 -25.52 2.86
C ALA A 559 13.47 -24.24 3.70
N GLY A 560 14.67 -23.64 3.68
CA GLY A 560 14.87 -22.29 4.17
C GLY A 560 14.07 -21.27 3.37
N GLY A 561 13.70 -20.18 4.02
CA GLY A 561 12.99 -19.05 3.45
C GLY A 561 13.87 -18.17 2.59
N ILE A 562 13.25 -17.41 1.70
CA ILE A 562 13.96 -16.54 0.76
C ILE A 562 14.45 -15.29 1.51
N GLY A 563 15.68 -14.83 1.25
CA GLY A 563 16.16 -13.56 1.76
C GLY A 563 15.38 -12.36 1.20
N GLY A 564 15.24 -11.29 1.97
CA GLY A 564 14.57 -10.07 1.54
C GLY A 564 15.34 -9.34 0.44
N THR A 565 14.68 -8.58 -0.40
CA THR A 565 15.36 -7.77 -1.43
C THR A 565 16.11 -6.61 -0.80
N GLY A 566 17.28 -6.24 -1.33
CA GLY A 566 17.95 -5.00 -0.94
C GLY A 566 17.15 -3.76 -1.38
N GLY A 567 17.20 -2.68 -0.60
CA GLY A 567 16.57 -1.41 -0.96
C GLY A 567 17.27 -0.74 -2.14
N ALA A 568 16.56 0.09 -2.90
CA ALA A 568 17.19 0.87 -3.97
C ALA A 568 18.06 1.99 -3.40
N GLY A 569 19.18 2.30 -4.06
CA GLY A 569 19.96 3.50 -3.77
C GLY A 569 19.23 4.76 -4.24
N ALA A 570 19.37 5.86 -3.50
CA ALA A 570 18.84 7.16 -3.90
C ALA A 570 19.63 7.73 -5.09
N ALA A 571 19.01 8.61 -5.88
CA ALA A 571 19.74 9.33 -6.92
C ALA A 571 20.87 10.19 -6.31
N GLY A 572 21.91 10.43 -7.11
CA GLY A 572 22.96 11.41 -6.82
C GLY A 572 22.43 12.81 -7.00
N PHE A 573 23.11 13.77 -6.38
CA PHE A 573 22.68 15.16 -6.33
C PHE A 573 23.10 15.91 -7.60
N SER A 574 22.25 16.79 -8.11
CA SER A 574 22.53 17.56 -9.32
C SER A 574 23.27 18.87 -9.03
N GLY A 575 24.12 19.28 -9.97
CA GLY A 575 24.74 20.61 -9.94
C GLY A 575 23.74 21.65 -10.42
N GLY A 576 23.77 22.84 -9.81
CA GLY A 576 22.86 23.94 -10.17
C GLY A 576 23.18 24.55 -11.53
N ASP A 577 22.14 24.97 -12.23
CA ASP A 577 22.25 25.63 -13.53
C ASP A 577 22.75 27.07 -13.37
N GLY A 578 23.46 27.56 -14.39
CA GLY A 578 23.83 28.98 -14.49
C GLY A 578 22.63 29.84 -14.86
N GLY A 579 22.47 30.99 -14.21
CA GLY A 579 21.40 31.94 -14.52
C GLY A 579 21.54 32.54 -15.92
N ALA A 580 20.43 32.83 -16.59
CA ALA A 580 20.48 33.50 -17.89
C ALA A 580 20.96 34.96 -17.74
N GLY A 581 21.69 35.45 -18.72
CA GLY A 581 22.05 36.86 -18.84
C GLY A 581 20.85 37.74 -19.18
N GLY A 582 20.82 38.94 -18.61
CA GLY A 582 19.79 39.93 -18.83
C GLY A 582 19.87 40.53 -20.23
N ALA A 583 18.71 40.86 -20.81
CA ALA A 583 18.66 41.52 -22.10
C ALA A 583 19.01 43.01 -22.01
N ALA A 584 19.36 43.61 -23.15
CA ALA A 584 19.60 45.04 -23.31
C ALA A 584 18.80 45.61 -24.48
N GLN A 585 18.15 46.74 -24.27
CA GLN A 585 17.37 47.45 -25.28
C GLN A 585 17.73 48.93 -25.26
N SER A 586 18.22 49.48 -26.36
CA SER A 586 18.50 50.92 -26.49
C SER A 586 17.85 51.51 -27.74
N ALA A 587 17.20 52.67 -27.64
CA ALA A 587 16.64 53.34 -28.80
C ALA A 587 17.71 54.05 -29.66
N GLY A 588 18.73 54.63 -29.04
CA GLY A 588 19.74 55.48 -29.69
C GLY A 588 21.20 55.10 -29.44
N GLY A 589 21.51 54.52 -28.28
CA GLY A 589 22.86 54.16 -27.84
C GLY A 589 23.23 52.69 -28.11
N ALA A 590 24.34 52.24 -27.55
CA ALA A 590 24.76 50.85 -27.66
C ALA A 590 23.92 49.94 -26.74
N ALA A 591 23.68 48.71 -27.17
CA ALA A 591 23.04 47.68 -26.36
C ALA A 591 23.97 46.48 -26.15
N THR A 592 24.26 46.13 -24.90
CA THR A 592 25.08 44.96 -24.55
C THR A 592 24.30 44.02 -23.63
N GLY A 593 23.99 42.82 -24.12
CA GLY A 593 23.38 41.79 -23.29
C GLY A 593 24.31 41.37 -22.15
N GLY A 594 23.76 40.96 -21.02
CA GLY A 594 24.53 40.42 -19.91
C GLY A 594 24.98 38.99 -20.18
N ASN A 595 26.15 38.60 -19.68
CA ASN A 595 26.65 37.23 -19.86
C ASN A 595 25.76 36.24 -19.09
N GLY A 596 25.65 35.01 -19.59
CA GLY A 596 25.10 33.92 -18.81
C GLY A 596 25.92 33.67 -17.55
N GLY A 597 25.34 32.96 -16.59
CA GLY A 597 25.99 32.44 -15.40
C GLY A 597 26.67 31.10 -15.68
N SER A 598 27.72 30.77 -14.93
CA SER A 598 28.38 29.48 -15.07
C SER A 598 27.56 28.39 -14.36
N ALA A 599 27.47 27.21 -14.98
CA ALA A 599 27.05 26.01 -14.27
C ALA A 599 28.01 25.74 -13.10
N ALA A 600 27.53 25.10 -12.04
CA ALA A 600 28.38 24.64 -10.95
C ALA A 600 28.67 23.14 -10.98
N ALA A 601 29.72 22.76 -10.24
CA ALA A 601 30.45 21.50 -10.32
C ALA A 601 29.57 20.25 -10.49
N ALA A 602 30.14 19.25 -11.17
CA ALA A 602 29.53 17.97 -11.52
C ALA A 602 28.69 17.40 -10.38
N GLY A 603 27.53 16.79 -10.72
CA GLY A 603 26.61 16.17 -9.76
C GLY A 603 27.28 15.12 -8.86
N SER A 604 26.55 14.38 -8.03
CA SER A 604 27.14 13.36 -7.16
C SER A 604 26.91 11.94 -7.69
N ILE A 605 27.65 10.95 -7.17
CA ILE A 605 27.40 9.54 -7.54
C ILE A 605 26.08 9.09 -6.91
N GLY A 606 25.27 8.32 -7.64
CA GLY A 606 24.07 7.71 -7.08
C GLY A 606 24.36 6.77 -5.91
N GLY A 607 23.41 6.61 -5.00
CA GLY A 607 23.52 5.67 -3.89
C GLY A 607 23.63 4.23 -4.37
N ASN A 608 24.35 3.40 -3.64
CA ASN A 608 24.43 1.98 -3.97
C ASN A 608 23.11 1.29 -3.59
N GLY A 609 22.71 0.29 -4.36
CA GLY A 609 21.64 -0.61 -3.96
C GLY A 609 22.03 -1.37 -2.69
N GLY A 610 21.05 -1.65 -1.83
CA GLY A 610 21.25 -2.48 -0.65
C GLY A 610 21.58 -3.92 -1.02
N ILE A 611 22.30 -4.62 -0.15
CA ILE A 611 22.60 -6.04 -0.36
C ILE A 611 21.31 -6.85 -0.14
N GLY A 612 21.05 -7.85 -0.98
CA GLY A 612 19.97 -8.79 -0.73
C GLY A 612 20.18 -9.54 0.59
N GLY A 613 19.10 -9.87 1.29
CA GLY A 613 19.15 -10.65 2.52
C GLY A 613 19.62 -12.07 2.27
N THR A 614 20.23 -12.70 3.28
CA THR A 614 20.63 -14.11 3.13
C THR A 614 19.42 -15.03 3.13
N GLY A 615 19.47 -16.11 2.37
CA GLY A 615 18.47 -17.18 2.50
C GLY A 615 18.51 -17.84 3.88
N GLY A 616 17.39 -18.39 4.34
CA GLY A 616 17.31 -19.12 5.60
C GLY A 616 17.98 -20.49 5.53
N VAL A 617 18.30 -21.10 6.67
CA VAL A 617 18.85 -22.47 6.70
C VAL A 617 17.76 -23.52 6.43
N GLY A 618 18.13 -24.63 5.80
CA GLY A 618 17.20 -25.75 5.61
C GLY A 618 16.99 -26.55 6.90
N GLY A 619 15.78 -27.07 7.10
CA GLY A 619 15.44 -27.91 8.25
C GLY A 619 16.02 -29.32 8.14
N HIS A 620 16.25 -29.99 9.26
CA HIS A 620 16.79 -31.35 9.25
C HIS A 620 15.76 -32.37 8.79
N GLY A 621 16.19 -33.40 8.08
CA GLY A 621 15.36 -34.56 7.77
C GLY A 621 15.09 -35.39 9.02
N GLY A 622 13.88 -35.91 9.14
CA GLY A 622 13.47 -36.76 10.25
C GLY A 622 14.14 -38.14 10.18
N ALA A 623 14.32 -38.78 11.34
CA ALA A 623 14.82 -40.15 11.38
C ALA A 623 13.78 -41.14 10.82
N ALA A 624 14.24 -42.21 10.18
CA ALA A 624 13.40 -43.34 9.81
C ALA A 624 12.90 -44.12 11.04
N GLY A 625 12.05 -45.11 10.77
CA GLY A 625 11.77 -46.19 11.70
C GLY A 625 13.01 -46.96 12.11
N SER A 626 13.00 -47.51 13.33
CA SER A 626 14.15 -48.22 13.90
C SER A 626 14.52 -49.49 13.11
N PHE A 627 13.55 -50.12 12.43
CA PHE A 627 13.75 -51.39 11.73
C PHE A 627 13.86 -51.25 10.20
N ILE A 628 12.78 -50.92 9.48
CA ILE A 628 12.83 -50.68 8.03
C ILE A 628 12.48 -49.23 7.72
N GLY A 629 13.32 -48.55 6.96
CA GLY A 629 13.00 -47.21 6.47
C GLY A 629 14.22 -46.36 6.16
N ILE A 630 14.01 -45.39 5.26
CA ILE A 630 15.05 -44.43 4.88
C ILE A 630 14.88 -43.13 5.65
N GLY A 631 16.00 -42.53 6.06
CA GLY A 631 15.98 -41.23 6.72
C GLY A 631 15.44 -40.15 5.79
N GLY A 632 14.76 -39.16 6.34
CA GLY A 632 14.24 -38.04 5.57
C GLY A 632 15.38 -37.20 5.00
N ALA A 633 15.22 -36.69 3.79
CA ALA A 633 16.18 -35.73 3.23
C ALA A 633 16.18 -34.44 4.06
N GLY A 634 17.34 -33.82 4.25
CA GLY A 634 17.41 -32.47 4.80
C GLY A 634 16.83 -31.45 3.81
N GLY A 635 16.22 -30.40 4.34
CA GLY A 635 15.69 -29.32 3.54
C GLY A 635 16.80 -28.49 2.91
N ALA A 636 16.57 -27.98 1.70
CA ALA A 636 17.52 -27.07 1.07
C ALA A 636 17.62 -25.75 1.84
N GLY A 637 18.79 -25.11 1.82
CA GLY A 637 18.92 -23.70 2.21
C GLY A 637 18.04 -22.81 1.32
N GLY A 638 17.53 -21.72 1.89
CA GLY A 638 16.70 -20.76 1.18
C GLY A 638 17.50 -19.95 0.16
N VAL A 639 16.82 -19.42 -0.84
CA VAL A 639 17.48 -18.58 -1.86
C VAL A 639 17.81 -17.21 -1.26
N GLY A 640 18.97 -16.65 -1.61
CA GLY A 640 19.33 -15.28 -1.23
C GLY A 640 18.41 -14.26 -1.90
N GLY A 641 18.15 -13.13 -1.22
CA GLY A 641 17.37 -12.04 -1.78
C GLY A 641 18.09 -11.34 -2.92
N THR A 642 17.37 -10.69 -3.83
CA THR A 642 18.00 -9.90 -4.89
C THR A 642 18.66 -8.64 -4.31
N GLY A 643 19.78 -8.21 -4.87
CA GLY A 643 20.36 -6.92 -4.56
C GLY A 643 19.47 -5.77 -5.02
N GLY A 644 19.50 -4.64 -4.30
CA GLY A 644 18.78 -3.43 -4.67
C GLY A 644 19.36 -2.78 -5.92
N VAL A 645 18.57 -1.96 -6.62
CA VAL A 645 19.07 -1.23 -7.80
C VAL A 645 19.92 -0.04 -7.33
N GLY A 646 21.01 0.25 -8.03
CA GLY A 646 21.82 1.45 -7.80
C GLY A 646 21.06 2.72 -8.20
N GLY A 647 21.26 3.80 -7.46
CA GLY A 647 20.68 5.10 -7.77
C GLY A 647 21.27 5.73 -9.02
N VAL A 648 20.49 6.55 -9.72
CA VAL A 648 20.98 7.29 -10.90
C VAL A 648 22.03 8.32 -10.47
N GLY A 649 23.04 8.57 -11.30
CA GLY A 649 24.05 9.60 -11.04
C GLY A 649 23.47 11.01 -11.15
N GLY A 650 24.04 11.95 -10.40
CA GLY A 650 23.67 13.35 -10.45
C GLY A 650 24.00 13.97 -11.81
N ALA A 651 23.04 14.72 -12.35
CA ALA A 651 23.25 15.48 -13.58
C ALA A 651 24.25 16.63 -13.35
N GLY A 652 24.98 16.99 -14.40
CA GLY A 652 25.80 18.20 -14.40
C GLY A 652 24.95 19.43 -14.69
N GLY A 653 25.27 20.57 -14.07
CA GLY A 653 24.57 21.83 -14.32
C GLY A 653 24.76 22.33 -15.76
N SER A 654 23.72 22.96 -16.28
CA SER A 654 23.68 23.60 -17.59
C SER A 654 24.21 25.03 -17.52
N GLY A 655 24.92 25.47 -18.56
CA GLY A 655 25.41 26.84 -18.62
C GLY A 655 24.28 27.83 -18.90
N GLY A 656 24.34 29.01 -18.28
CA GLY A 656 23.36 30.06 -18.51
C GLY A 656 23.45 30.61 -19.93
N ALA A 657 22.30 30.89 -20.54
CA ALA A 657 22.22 31.56 -21.84
C ALA A 657 22.69 33.02 -21.74
N GLY A 658 23.30 33.53 -22.80
CA GLY A 658 23.70 34.93 -22.91
C GLY A 658 22.50 35.85 -23.20
N GLY A 659 22.55 37.05 -22.65
CA GLY A 659 21.54 38.09 -22.83
C GLY A 659 21.49 38.62 -24.26
N SER A 660 20.28 38.83 -24.77
CA SER A 660 20.07 39.43 -26.09
C SER A 660 20.21 40.96 -26.06
N ALA A 661 20.62 41.56 -27.17
CA ALA A 661 20.79 42.99 -27.33
C ALA A 661 20.02 43.52 -28.55
N THR A 662 19.30 44.62 -28.37
CA THR A 662 18.49 45.23 -29.44
C THR A 662 18.67 46.75 -29.47
N THR A 663 18.92 47.30 -30.65
CA THR A 663 18.87 48.74 -30.92
C THR A 663 17.93 49.08 -32.08
N THR A 664 17.19 50.20 -31.96
CA THR A 664 16.21 50.62 -32.99
C THR A 664 16.72 51.72 -33.92
N SER A 665 17.97 52.16 -33.75
CA SER A 665 18.66 53.16 -34.58
C SER A 665 20.10 52.70 -34.94
N SER A 666 21.02 53.61 -35.30
CA SER A 666 22.39 53.30 -35.73
C SER A 666 23.34 52.77 -34.63
N GLY A 667 22.88 52.63 -33.39
CA GLY A 667 23.66 52.07 -32.27
C GLY A 667 24.05 50.59 -32.49
N ILE A 668 25.19 50.17 -31.93
CA ILE A 668 25.69 48.80 -32.07
C ILE A 668 25.06 47.89 -31.00
N ALA A 669 24.56 46.73 -31.41
CA ALA A 669 24.07 45.69 -30.51
C ALA A 669 25.10 44.55 -30.38
N THR A 670 25.42 44.16 -29.14
CA THR A 670 26.29 43.03 -28.84
C THR A 670 25.57 42.05 -27.92
N GLY A 671 25.19 40.90 -28.45
CA GLY A 671 24.66 39.79 -27.67
C GLY A 671 25.76 39.14 -26.84
N ALA A 672 25.41 38.66 -25.66
CA ALA A 672 26.37 38.11 -24.71
C ALA A 672 26.63 36.62 -24.91
N ALA A 673 27.76 36.12 -24.42
CA ALA A 673 28.06 34.69 -24.49
C ALA A 673 27.17 33.88 -23.53
N GLY A 674 26.75 32.70 -23.99
CA GLY A 674 26.30 31.62 -23.12
C GLY A 674 27.50 30.85 -22.55
N ASN A 675 27.33 30.21 -21.41
CA ASN A 675 28.39 29.44 -20.77
C ASN A 675 28.27 27.94 -21.03
N ASN A 676 29.36 27.21 -20.76
CA ASN A 676 29.41 25.76 -20.95
C ASN A 676 28.56 25.03 -19.90
N GLY A 677 28.00 23.88 -20.30
CA GLY A 677 27.49 22.89 -19.35
C GLY A 677 28.63 22.11 -18.69
N LEU A 678 28.32 21.43 -17.59
CA LEU A 678 29.29 20.61 -16.84
C LEU A 678 28.94 19.12 -16.87
N VAL A 679 29.96 18.28 -16.65
CA VAL A 679 29.87 16.82 -16.81
C VAL A 679 28.92 16.21 -15.77
N GLY A 680 28.06 15.28 -16.19
CA GLY A 680 27.27 14.46 -15.28
C GLY A 680 28.12 13.39 -14.60
N LEU A 681 27.82 13.02 -13.35
CA LEU A 681 28.58 11.98 -12.64
C LEU A 681 27.97 10.59 -12.76
N ALA A 682 28.77 9.60 -12.37
CA ALA A 682 28.43 8.19 -12.54
C ALA A 682 27.21 7.75 -11.73
N GLY A 683 26.50 6.76 -12.22
CA GLY A 683 25.45 6.07 -11.47
C GLY A 683 25.99 5.31 -10.27
N GLY A 684 25.16 5.13 -9.25
CA GLY A 684 25.45 4.26 -8.12
C GLY A 684 25.55 2.80 -8.55
N THR A 685 26.33 2.01 -7.82
CA THR A 685 26.44 0.58 -8.14
C THR A 685 25.20 -0.18 -7.70
N GLY A 686 24.84 -1.22 -8.44
CA GLY A 686 23.79 -2.14 -8.03
C GLY A 686 24.18 -2.84 -6.74
N GLY A 687 23.20 -3.09 -5.89
CA GLY A 687 23.38 -3.86 -4.66
C GLY A 687 23.78 -5.29 -4.94
N VAL A 688 24.63 -5.85 -4.09
CA VAL A 688 25.06 -7.25 -4.23
C VAL A 688 23.86 -8.18 -3.96
N GLY A 689 23.73 -9.25 -4.73
CA GLY A 689 22.73 -10.29 -4.47
C GLY A 689 23.01 -10.97 -3.12
N GLY A 690 21.98 -11.21 -2.33
CA GLY A 690 22.11 -11.87 -1.03
C GLY A 690 22.70 -13.27 -1.16
N ALA A 691 23.48 -13.71 -0.17
CA ALA A 691 23.96 -15.08 -0.16
C ALA A 691 22.79 -16.06 0.00
N GLY A 692 22.90 -17.25 -0.59
CA GLY A 692 21.96 -18.32 -0.31
C GLY A 692 22.10 -18.80 1.14
N GLY A 693 21.11 -19.56 1.62
CA GLY A 693 21.17 -20.22 2.92
C GLY A 693 22.43 -21.08 3.00
N THR A 694 23.32 -20.74 3.94
CA THR A 694 24.70 -21.23 4.00
C THR A 694 24.81 -22.73 4.29
N THR A 695 23.76 -23.32 4.85
CA THR A 695 23.67 -24.76 5.13
C THR A 695 22.27 -25.27 4.81
N GLY A 696 22.19 -26.30 3.97
CA GLY A 696 21.01 -27.17 3.95
C GLY A 696 20.96 -28.02 5.22
N GLY A 697 19.79 -28.54 5.55
CA GLY A 697 19.62 -29.40 6.71
C GLY A 697 20.35 -30.72 6.55
N SER A 698 20.76 -31.33 7.64
CA SER A 698 21.26 -32.71 7.59
C SER A 698 20.14 -33.68 7.23
N GLY A 699 20.47 -34.75 6.51
CA GLY A 699 19.53 -35.87 6.36
C GLY A 699 19.33 -36.61 7.68
N GLY A 700 18.18 -37.24 7.82
CA GLY A 700 17.84 -38.04 9.00
C GLY A 700 18.53 -39.40 8.99
N ALA A 701 18.65 -40.02 10.17
CA ALA A 701 19.18 -41.38 10.29
C ALA A 701 18.25 -42.41 9.61
N GLY A 702 18.83 -43.44 9.00
CA GLY A 702 18.09 -44.60 8.48
C GLY A 702 17.80 -45.64 9.57
N GLY A 703 16.93 -46.59 9.27
CA GLY A 703 16.67 -47.75 10.13
C GLY A 703 17.74 -48.84 10.02
N LEU A 704 17.58 -49.94 10.76
CA LEU A 704 18.45 -51.12 10.67
C LEU A 704 18.55 -51.65 9.22
N ILE A 705 17.44 -51.61 8.49
CA ILE A 705 17.32 -51.93 7.07
C ILE A 705 16.89 -50.65 6.34
N GLY A 706 17.88 -49.85 5.94
CA GLY A 706 17.68 -48.58 5.24
C GLY A 706 18.96 -47.78 5.13
N TRP A 707 18.86 -46.55 4.61
CA TRP A 707 19.96 -45.61 4.52
C TRP A 707 19.56 -44.26 5.11
N ALA A 708 20.57 -43.48 5.53
CA ALA A 708 20.35 -42.11 5.99
C ALA A 708 19.89 -41.21 4.84
N GLY A 709 19.04 -40.23 5.15
CA GLY A 709 18.59 -39.27 4.17
C GLY A 709 19.74 -38.44 3.60
N ALA A 710 19.56 -37.91 2.39
CA ALA A 710 20.52 -36.97 1.82
C ALA A 710 20.53 -35.66 2.62
N THR A 711 21.70 -35.03 2.74
CA THR A 711 21.80 -33.66 3.24
C THR A 711 21.20 -32.70 2.22
N GLY A 712 20.47 -31.69 2.69
CA GLY A 712 19.95 -30.63 1.85
C GLY A 712 21.10 -29.84 1.22
N ALA A 713 20.90 -29.38 -0.02
CA ALA A 713 21.85 -28.48 -0.67
C ALA A 713 21.85 -27.10 0.01
N ALA A 714 22.96 -26.38 -0.08
CA ALA A 714 22.98 -24.95 0.23
C ALA A 714 22.04 -24.20 -0.72
N GLY A 715 21.50 -23.07 -0.25
CA GLY A 715 20.63 -22.23 -1.07
C GLY A 715 21.41 -21.56 -2.20
N ALA A 716 20.75 -21.34 -3.34
CA ALA A 716 21.31 -20.50 -4.38
C ALA A 716 21.43 -19.05 -3.87
N GLY A 717 22.50 -18.34 -4.24
CA GLY A 717 22.57 -16.91 -3.99
C GLY A 717 21.58 -16.13 -4.85
N GLY A 718 21.18 -14.97 -4.35
CA GLY A 718 20.32 -14.03 -5.05
C GLY A 718 21.05 -13.34 -6.20
N ASN A 719 20.25 -12.84 -7.15
CA ASN A 719 20.76 -12.07 -8.27
C ASN A 719 21.31 -10.73 -7.77
N GLY A 720 22.39 -10.26 -8.41
CA GLY A 720 22.87 -8.89 -8.20
C GLY A 720 21.82 -7.87 -8.68
N GLY A 721 21.71 -6.75 -7.98
CA GLY A 721 20.90 -5.62 -8.41
C GLY A 721 21.50 -4.92 -9.62
N MET A 722 20.66 -4.28 -10.44
CA MET A 722 21.16 -3.53 -11.60
C MET A 722 21.94 -2.29 -11.14
N GLY A 723 22.96 -1.91 -11.90
CA GLY A 723 23.66 -0.64 -11.71
C GLY A 723 22.75 0.54 -12.01
N GLY A 724 22.94 1.65 -11.29
CA GLY A 724 22.25 2.90 -11.56
C GLY A 724 22.71 3.52 -12.87
N GLN A 725 21.82 4.26 -13.52
CA GLN A 725 22.15 4.97 -14.77
C GLN A 725 23.15 6.11 -14.48
N GLY A 726 24.02 6.45 -15.43
CA GLY A 726 24.86 7.64 -15.33
C GLY A 726 24.04 8.94 -15.39
N GLY A 727 24.47 9.98 -14.69
CA GLY A 727 23.84 11.31 -14.75
C GLY A 727 24.04 11.96 -16.12
N ALA A 728 23.07 12.75 -16.59
CA ALA A 728 23.20 13.46 -17.85
C ALA A 728 24.24 14.58 -17.78
N GLY A 729 24.91 14.86 -18.91
CA GLY A 729 25.79 16.02 -19.04
C GLY A 729 24.99 17.30 -19.22
N GLY A 730 25.42 18.39 -18.59
CA GLY A 730 24.81 19.70 -18.74
C GLY A 730 24.92 20.24 -20.16
N SER A 731 23.90 20.98 -20.60
CA SER A 731 23.92 21.67 -21.89
C SER A 731 24.70 22.98 -21.83
N GLY A 732 25.28 23.37 -22.97
CA GLY A 732 25.81 24.72 -23.14
C GLY A 732 24.66 25.73 -23.29
N GLY A 733 24.82 26.90 -22.69
CA GLY A 733 23.87 28.00 -22.84
C GLY A 733 23.99 28.65 -24.21
N ASP A 734 22.87 29.06 -24.79
CA ASP A 734 22.84 29.75 -26.08
C ASP A 734 23.51 31.13 -26.00
N GLY A 735 24.09 31.58 -27.10
CA GLY A 735 24.58 32.95 -27.26
C GLY A 735 23.41 33.93 -27.46
N GLY A 736 23.50 35.11 -26.87
CA GLY A 736 22.50 36.15 -27.01
C GLY A 736 22.40 36.68 -28.44
N ASN A 737 21.18 36.92 -28.93
CA ASN A 737 20.97 37.53 -30.23
C ASN A 737 21.29 39.02 -30.21
N ALA A 738 21.67 39.58 -31.36
CA ALA A 738 21.95 41.00 -31.51
C ALA A 738 21.22 41.57 -32.72
N VAL A 739 20.44 42.64 -32.52
CA VAL A 739 19.77 43.36 -33.61
C VAL A 739 20.11 44.84 -33.50
N GLY A 740 20.75 45.43 -34.51
CA GLY A 740 21.15 46.84 -34.44
C GLY A 740 21.83 47.39 -35.69
N GLY A 741 22.62 48.45 -35.53
CA GLY A 741 23.39 49.09 -36.60
C GLY A 741 24.51 48.19 -37.17
N ALA A 742 25.13 48.65 -38.27
CA ALA A 742 26.22 47.94 -38.93
C ALA A 742 27.40 47.72 -37.95
N GLY A 743 27.81 46.46 -37.77
CA GLY A 743 28.84 46.06 -36.80
C GLY A 743 28.31 45.30 -35.58
N SER A 744 26.99 45.13 -35.46
CA SER A 744 26.36 44.31 -34.40
C SER A 744 26.77 42.84 -34.46
N LYS A 745 26.93 42.19 -33.30
CA LYS A 745 27.39 40.80 -33.19
C LYS A 745 26.58 40.00 -32.17
N GLY A 746 26.12 38.82 -32.56
CA GLY A 746 25.54 37.86 -31.63
C GLY A 746 26.62 37.24 -30.74
N GLY A 747 26.19 36.72 -29.59
CA GLY A 747 27.06 36.06 -28.63
C GLY A 747 27.46 34.65 -29.06
N THR A 748 28.51 34.11 -28.47
CA THR A 748 28.92 32.72 -28.67
C THR A 748 28.08 31.79 -27.80
N GLY A 749 27.64 30.65 -28.34
CA GLY A 749 27.04 29.57 -27.54
C GLY A 749 28.10 28.82 -26.74
N GLY A 750 27.68 28.22 -25.63
CA GLY A 750 28.51 27.42 -24.75
C GLY A 750 28.70 25.99 -25.27
N ASN A 751 29.79 25.34 -24.84
CA ASN A 751 30.06 23.94 -25.15
C ASN A 751 29.18 22.99 -24.30
N PHE A 752 28.87 21.83 -24.87
CA PHE A 752 28.20 20.73 -24.18
C PHE A 752 29.14 19.97 -23.24
N ALA A 753 28.58 19.20 -22.32
CA ALA A 753 29.33 18.28 -21.47
C ALA A 753 28.98 16.80 -21.70
N LEU A 754 29.92 15.91 -21.35
CA LEU A 754 29.71 14.47 -21.39
C LEU A 754 28.74 14.04 -20.29
N GLY A 755 27.92 13.02 -20.58
CA GLY A 755 27.16 12.29 -19.56
C GLY A 755 28.07 11.41 -18.70
N GLY A 756 27.64 11.16 -17.47
CA GLY A 756 28.30 10.27 -16.53
C GLY A 756 28.22 8.81 -16.95
N GLN A 757 29.17 8.00 -16.49
CA GLN A 757 29.15 6.56 -16.77
C GLN A 757 28.03 5.85 -16.00
N GLY A 758 27.48 4.78 -16.56
CA GLY A 758 26.57 3.92 -15.81
C GLY A 758 27.28 3.25 -14.64
N GLY A 759 26.58 3.11 -13.51
CA GLY A 759 27.06 2.37 -12.35
C GLY A 759 27.23 0.89 -12.69
N ALA A 760 28.22 0.25 -12.08
CA ALA A 760 28.41 -1.19 -12.24
C ALA A 760 27.20 -1.95 -11.67
N GLY A 761 26.83 -3.06 -12.31
CA GLY A 761 25.87 -4.00 -11.75
C GLY A 761 26.40 -4.63 -10.47
N GLY A 762 25.51 -4.94 -9.54
CA GLY A 762 25.88 -5.57 -8.29
C GLY A 762 26.49 -6.95 -8.52
N ALA A 763 27.54 -7.25 -7.75
CA ALA A 763 28.09 -8.60 -7.70
C ALA A 763 27.00 -9.60 -7.25
N ALA A 764 27.11 -10.83 -7.71
CA ALA A 764 26.07 -11.81 -7.52
C ALA A 764 26.33 -12.75 -6.34
N GLY A 765 25.25 -13.32 -5.79
CA GLY A 765 25.27 -14.69 -5.28
C GLY A 765 24.86 -15.74 -6.34
N GLY A 766 24.25 -15.30 -7.46
CA GLY A 766 23.83 -16.07 -8.66
C GLY A 766 24.28 -15.41 -9.98
N PRO A 767 23.43 -15.17 -11.00
CA PRO A 767 23.75 -14.26 -12.12
C PRO A 767 23.93 -12.80 -11.64
N GLY A 768 24.98 -12.13 -12.12
CA GLY A 768 25.29 -10.73 -11.77
C GLY A 768 24.31 -9.73 -12.37
N GLY A 769 24.16 -8.58 -11.71
CA GLY A 769 23.39 -7.47 -12.25
C GLY A 769 24.08 -6.88 -13.48
N HIS A 770 23.29 -6.34 -14.42
CA HIS A 770 23.85 -5.59 -15.54
C HIS A 770 24.29 -4.18 -15.09
N ALA A 771 25.33 -3.65 -15.75
CA ALA A 771 25.72 -2.25 -15.58
C ALA A 771 24.60 -1.33 -16.07
N GLY A 772 24.47 -0.18 -15.42
CA GLY A 772 23.63 0.91 -15.93
C GLY A 772 24.18 1.42 -17.26
N ASN A 773 23.32 2.07 -18.05
CA ASN A 773 23.74 2.77 -19.25
C ASN A 773 24.43 4.09 -18.85
N ALA A 774 25.30 4.58 -19.73
CA ALA A 774 25.86 5.93 -19.60
C ALA A 774 24.75 6.98 -19.75
N GLY A 775 24.92 8.10 -19.03
CA GLY A 775 24.08 9.28 -19.16
C GLY A 775 24.22 9.91 -20.53
N LEU A 776 23.17 10.61 -20.96
CA LEU A 776 23.14 11.27 -22.25
C LEU A 776 24.13 12.47 -22.28
N LEU A 777 24.68 12.75 -23.46
CA LEU A 777 25.47 13.96 -23.71
C LEU A 777 24.58 15.20 -23.59
N GLY A 778 25.17 16.29 -23.08
CA GLY A 778 24.55 17.61 -23.18
C GLY A 778 24.47 18.07 -24.64
N VAL A 779 23.65 19.10 -24.88
CA VAL A 779 23.53 19.74 -26.20
C VAL A 779 24.41 21.00 -26.21
N PRO A 780 25.16 21.29 -27.30
CA PRO A 780 25.88 22.55 -27.44
C PRO A 780 24.91 23.72 -27.54
N GLY A 781 25.27 24.87 -26.99
CA GLY A 781 24.49 26.10 -27.14
C GLY A 781 24.64 26.66 -28.55
N ASP A 782 23.55 27.19 -29.09
CA ASP A 782 23.56 27.82 -30.40
C ASP A 782 24.24 29.20 -30.35
N PRO A 783 25.02 29.60 -31.37
CA PRO A 783 25.52 30.96 -31.46
C PRO A 783 24.38 31.95 -31.74
N GLY A 784 24.46 33.11 -31.10
CA GLY A 784 23.51 34.20 -31.28
C GLY A 784 23.53 34.77 -32.69
N LYS A 785 22.36 35.09 -33.21
CA LYS A 785 22.19 35.65 -34.56
C LYS A 785 22.39 37.17 -34.55
N ALA A 786 23.05 37.68 -35.58
CA ALA A 786 23.17 39.12 -35.83
C ALA A 786 22.14 39.56 -36.88
N GLY A 787 21.35 40.58 -36.57
CA GLY A 787 20.39 41.22 -37.47
C GLY A 787 20.67 42.73 -37.61
N THR A 788 20.32 43.29 -38.77
CA THR A 788 20.46 44.73 -39.04
C THR A 788 19.11 45.42 -39.06
N THR A 789 18.95 46.51 -38.30
CA THR A 789 17.78 47.37 -38.37
C THR A 789 17.80 48.14 -39.69
N THR A 790 16.90 47.81 -40.62
CA THR A 790 16.79 48.54 -41.90
C THR A 790 16.08 49.86 -41.64
N ILE A 791 16.83 50.94 -41.52
CA ILE A 791 16.28 52.29 -41.51
C ILE A 791 15.90 52.62 -42.95
N ILE A 792 14.61 52.50 -43.28
CA ILE A 792 14.10 53.10 -44.52
C ILE A 792 14.08 54.61 -44.28
N PRO A 793 14.74 55.41 -45.15
CA PRO A 793 15.01 56.84 -44.92
C PRO A 793 13.76 57.69 -44.68
#